data_AF-A0A165Q1K8-F1
#
_entry.id   AF-A0A165Q1K8-F1
#
_cell.length_a   1.000
_cell.length_b   1.000
_cell.length_c   1.000
_cell.angle_alpha   90.00
_cell.angle_beta   90.00
_cell.angle_gamma   90.00
#
_symmetry.space_group_name_H-M   'P 1'
#
loop_
_entity.id
_entity.type
_entity.pdbx_description
1 polymer ?
#
loop_
_entity_poly.entity_id
_entity_poly.type
_entity_poly.pdbx_seq_one_letter_code
_entity_poly.pdbx_strand_id
1 'polypeptide(L)'
;MVSQSSSPASSGSMSPLPYPVHDGDYHMIQPDPSRILYDVGDLAPAPFENKTRYVVVWMEVFPRYPEPPTLVYWVCMNALAPTMPSKPTLTGPLNCSCSRPGDDLPLLCRYGQAQHAAEIWQPDWVKERVDPLYSTAYIPALFSGEGPCAKRDVKGPLTQWDPSWVTRNGSKFELTAHASQIFSEILALDQEVEARLGMALAVASPVLPAAASSVLELREGWARLAADVAKRRGALSAVLIGARRWAWFASQNPALHARLLASGYYALGTLGVWVEDTAARLVDINEFLKLGVPVFFKWDKALLTNPAAQKLVPPQRLFPSFPQTPPRRPLPLPLPAPSAATTVSSPRQREPPTPEDKEPKRTKGAEPGEVADDESDIDYTDAAFDEVFTPGRTRNSARVRLPVDAEPLEATAWVRVPFGTLYSSAPPPGQTVRVRSGLELMTVRALTHTPPPDATSAARSLAERLDNDVPPPAPRRRPDVIRRPPVLRIYDQGSALAVLRSESDHSGFNLNAADIIQIAIAHGMQFHTPVQVVNPNESVTLNQHVVSNAWWPDGAMSSGNLVRAWEANILRLAKRPHVWRAALMLGGLYSRIAKEYLPDGYEFPFGPTRAVVDYGVPIVYRVSHDDGIPLHDDYLSEDERLIFIGAVKCADNVLRTLWPREEILRSEGYRGVWTTSWERWFVRHLQELRSDTMKPKAYSKWKSVMRAVADKDDGSLSL
;
A
#
# COMPACT_ATOMS: atom_id res chain seq x y z
N MET A 1 -48.09 -12.47 50.09
CA MET A 1 -48.17 -12.14 48.65
C MET A 1 -46.99 -11.25 48.33
N VAL A 2 -46.02 -11.78 47.59
CA VAL A 2 -44.70 -11.19 47.31
C VAL A 2 -44.74 -10.61 45.90
N SER A 3 -44.43 -9.33 45.71
CA SER A 3 -44.23 -8.73 44.39
C SER A 3 -42.73 -8.57 44.13
N GLN A 4 -42.25 -9.23 43.09
CA GLN A 4 -40.87 -9.15 42.60
C GLN A 4 -40.67 -7.87 41.78
N SER A 5 -39.61 -7.13 42.13
CA SER A 5 -39.03 -6.04 41.36
C SER A 5 -38.03 -6.59 40.34
N SER A 6 -38.16 -6.16 39.09
CA SER A 6 -37.26 -6.46 37.99
C SER A 6 -35.98 -5.61 38.05
N SER A 7 -34.83 -6.28 38.10
CA SER A 7 -33.48 -5.70 37.95
C SER A 7 -33.09 -5.59 36.46
N PRO A 8 -32.28 -4.60 36.04
CA PRO A 8 -31.69 -4.57 34.72
C PRO A 8 -30.22 -5.05 34.69
N ALA A 9 -29.83 -5.51 33.50
CA ALA A 9 -28.48 -5.61 32.95
C ALA A 9 -27.51 -6.67 33.53
N SER A 10 -27.51 -7.81 32.83
CA SER A 10 -26.50 -8.86 32.81
C SER A 10 -25.09 -8.31 32.57
N SER A 11 -24.20 -8.60 33.52
CA SER A 11 -22.75 -8.56 33.38
C SER A 11 -22.30 -9.66 32.42
N GLY A 12 -21.90 -9.29 31.20
CA GLY A 12 -21.27 -10.20 30.26
C GLY A 12 -19.91 -10.67 30.79
N SER A 13 -19.87 -11.90 31.31
CA SER A 13 -18.65 -12.63 31.62
C SER A 13 -17.88 -12.85 30.31
N MET A 14 -16.76 -12.15 30.10
CA MET A 14 -15.84 -12.49 29.03
C MET A 14 -15.20 -13.84 29.33
N SER A 15 -15.47 -14.82 28.48
CA SER A 15 -14.76 -16.09 28.49
C SER A 15 -13.25 -15.83 28.30
N PRO A 16 -12.37 -16.45 29.11
CA PRO A 16 -10.94 -16.31 28.93
C PRO A 16 -10.52 -16.90 27.57
N LEU A 17 -9.70 -16.15 26.83
CA LEU A 17 -9.16 -16.58 25.53
C LEU A 17 -8.37 -17.90 25.69
N PRO A 18 -8.46 -18.85 24.73
CA PRO A 18 -8.00 -20.23 24.90
C PRO A 18 -6.49 -20.44 24.66
N TYR A 19 -5.69 -19.38 24.56
CA TYR A 19 -4.24 -19.52 24.43
C TYR A 19 -3.56 -19.29 25.78
N PRO A 20 -2.65 -20.17 26.23
CA PRO A 20 -1.80 -19.86 27.37
C PRO A 20 -1.02 -18.60 27.02
N VAL A 21 -1.25 -17.53 27.79
CA VAL A 21 -0.37 -16.37 27.81
C VAL A 21 0.98 -16.92 28.24
N HIS A 22 1.87 -17.17 27.28
CA HIS A 22 3.25 -17.48 27.61
C HIS A 22 3.75 -16.29 28.44
N ASP A 23 4.18 -16.55 29.67
CA ASP A 23 5.06 -15.69 30.49
C ASP A 23 6.43 -15.45 29.80
N GLY A 24 6.46 -15.49 28.46
CA GLY A 24 7.64 -15.39 27.64
C GLY A 24 8.17 -13.97 27.70
N ASP A 25 9.42 -13.86 28.09
CA ASP A 25 10.20 -12.64 28.00
C ASP A 25 10.24 -12.15 26.54
N TYR A 26 9.35 -11.21 26.21
CA TYR A 26 9.21 -10.65 24.86
C TYR A 26 10.46 -9.85 24.42
N HIS A 27 11.47 -9.67 25.29
CA HIS A 27 12.82 -9.27 24.87
C HIS A 27 13.43 -10.23 23.83
N MET A 28 12.96 -11.49 23.78
CA MET A 28 13.41 -12.48 22.79
C MET A 28 13.06 -12.14 21.33
N ILE A 29 12.06 -11.29 21.09
CA ILE A 29 11.64 -10.87 19.74
C ILE A 29 12.27 -9.53 19.35
N GLN A 30 12.83 -8.79 20.32
CA GLN A 30 13.63 -7.62 19.98
C GLN A 30 14.89 -8.08 19.22
N PRO A 31 15.28 -7.34 18.17
CA PRO A 31 16.54 -7.57 17.50
C PRO A 31 17.69 -7.64 18.52
N ASP A 32 18.44 -8.73 18.52
CA ASP A 32 19.63 -8.91 19.36
C ASP A 32 20.58 -7.72 19.15
N PRO A 33 20.82 -6.88 20.17
CA PRO A 33 21.65 -5.68 20.02
C PRO A 33 23.06 -5.97 19.53
N SER A 34 23.59 -7.17 19.79
CA SER A 34 24.91 -7.58 19.31
C SER A 34 24.98 -7.80 17.79
N ARG A 35 23.82 -7.89 17.13
CA ARG A 35 23.67 -8.08 15.68
C ARG A 35 23.18 -6.83 14.97
N ILE A 36 23.14 -5.70 15.69
CA ILE A 36 22.80 -4.39 15.15
C ILE A 36 24.11 -3.62 14.94
N LEU A 37 24.37 -3.25 13.70
CA LEU A 37 25.47 -2.37 13.32
C LEU A 37 24.86 -1.06 12.84
N TYR A 38 25.48 0.07 13.17
CA TYR A 38 24.96 1.37 12.77
C TYR A 38 26.05 2.35 12.39
N ASP A 39 25.65 3.35 11.62
CA ASP A 39 26.45 4.47 11.21
C ASP A 39 25.65 5.76 11.33
N VAL A 40 26.36 6.88 11.47
CA VAL A 40 25.71 8.20 11.41
C VAL A 40 25.39 8.49 9.95
N GLY A 41 24.11 8.68 9.65
CA GLY A 41 23.63 9.09 8.34
C GLY A 41 23.65 10.61 8.17
N ASP A 42 23.20 11.05 7.00
CA ASP A 42 22.99 12.47 6.71
C ASP A 42 21.92 13.08 7.64
N LEU A 43 21.94 14.41 7.78
CA LEU A 43 20.87 15.12 8.48
C LEU A 43 19.53 14.86 7.79
N ALA A 44 18.48 14.71 8.59
CA ALA A 44 17.14 14.55 8.05
C ALA A 44 16.75 15.79 7.22
N PRO A 45 16.04 15.61 6.09
CA PRO A 45 15.54 16.74 5.32
C PRO A 45 14.54 17.56 6.14
N ALA A 46 14.33 18.81 5.74
CA ALA A 46 13.28 19.66 6.28
C ALA A 46 11.91 18.94 6.31
N PRO A 47 11.13 19.08 7.40
CA PRO A 47 11.32 20.00 8.53
C PRO A 47 12.11 19.41 9.73
N PHE A 48 12.87 18.32 9.55
CA PHE A 48 13.55 17.59 10.63
C PHE A 48 15.02 17.98 10.83
N GLU A 49 15.46 19.13 10.31
CA GLU A 49 16.87 19.52 10.07
C GLU A 49 17.78 19.46 11.32
N ASN A 50 17.20 19.41 12.52
CA ASN A 50 17.93 19.41 13.79
C ASN A 50 18.19 18.01 14.39
N LYS A 51 17.97 16.92 13.64
CA LYS A 51 18.15 15.56 14.16
C LYS A 51 19.11 14.71 13.35
N THR A 52 20.08 14.15 14.05
CA THR A 52 20.91 13.04 13.56
C THR A 52 20.03 11.88 13.14
N ARG A 53 20.34 11.30 11.98
CA ARG A 53 19.77 10.04 11.51
C ARG A 53 20.85 8.99 11.49
N TYR A 54 20.41 7.73 11.55
CA TYR A 54 21.31 6.59 11.49
C TYR A 54 20.98 5.73 10.27
N VAL A 55 22.00 5.07 9.75
CA VAL A 55 21.83 3.88 8.92
C VAL A 55 22.04 2.69 9.83
N VAL A 56 21.03 1.85 9.97
CA VAL A 56 21.07 0.70 10.88
C VAL A 56 20.93 -0.58 10.09
N VAL A 57 21.82 -1.55 10.32
CA VAL A 57 21.80 -2.88 9.73
C VAL A 57 21.57 -3.90 10.84
N TRP A 58 20.55 -4.73 10.69
CA TRP A 58 20.28 -5.85 11.57
C TRP A 58 20.47 -7.17 10.82
N MET A 59 21.27 -8.06 11.40
CA MET A 59 21.46 -9.43 10.89
C MET A 59 20.51 -10.41 11.58
N GLU A 60 19.54 -10.90 10.83
CA GLU A 60 18.62 -11.96 11.25
C GLU A 60 19.17 -13.32 10.78
N VAL A 61 19.25 -14.27 11.70
CA VAL A 61 19.79 -15.61 11.46
C VAL A 61 18.63 -16.59 11.46
N PHE A 62 18.33 -17.17 10.31
CA PHE A 62 17.31 -18.21 10.18
C PHE A 62 17.97 -19.57 10.36
N PRO A 63 17.71 -20.28 11.48
CA PRO A 63 18.18 -21.65 11.63
C PRO A 63 17.47 -22.50 10.58
N ARG A 64 18.25 -23.09 9.68
CA ARG A 64 17.82 -24.22 8.87
C ARG A 64 18.59 -25.42 9.40
N TYR A 65 17.94 -26.56 9.50
CA TYR A 65 18.63 -27.81 9.79
C TYR A 65 18.16 -28.82 8.73
N PRO A 66 19.06 -29.54 8.05
CA PRO A 66 20.51 -29.62 8.27
C PRO A 66 21.37 -28.55 7.56
N GLU A 67 20.75 -27.63 6.82
CA GLU A 67 21.46 -26.60 6.03
C GLU A 67 22.17 -25.55 6.92
N PRO A 68 23.23 -24.88 6.45
CA PRO A 68 23.77 -23.74 7.17
C PRO A 68 22.70 -22.66 7.38
N PRO A 69 22.74 -21.91 8.50
CA PRO A 69 21.76 -20.89 8.77
C PRO A 69 21.79 -19.81 7.67
N THR A 70 20.61 -19.41 7.22
CA THR A 70 20.50 -18.34 6.21
C THR A 70 20.54 -16.99 6.90
N LEU A 71 21.42 -16.10 6.43
CA LEU A 71 21.51 -14.73 6.92
C LEU A 71 20.61 -13.82 6.09
N VAL A 72 19.74 -13.07 6.77
CA VAL A 72 18.95 -12.00 6.18
C VAL A 72 19.36 -10.68 6.80
N TYR A 73 19.61 -9.69 5.95
CA TYR A 73 19.96 -8.35 6.39
C TYR A 73 18.75 -7.45 6.28
N TRP A 74 18.39 -6.82 7.39
CA TRP A 74 17.45 -5.72 7.43
C TRP A 74 18.21 -4.42 7.53
N VAL A 75 17.79 -3.42 6.77
CA VAL A 75 18.39 -2.10 6.73
C VAL A 75 17.33 -1.08 7.06
N CYS A 76 17.64 -0.16 7.97
CA CYS A 76 16.90 1.07 8.13
C CYS A 76 17.73 2.25 7.66
N MET A 77 17.17 2.97 6.70
CA MET A 77 17.64 4.29 6.33
C MET A 77 16.78 5.32 7.08
N ASN A 78 17.37 6.45 7.48
CA ASN A 78 16.74 7.47 8.32
C ASN A 78 16.28 6.98 9.71
N ALA A 79 16.97 6.00 10.31
CA ALA A 79 16.64 5.55 11.66
C ALA A 79 16.78 6.71 12.68
N LEU A 80 15.87 6.74 13.66
CA LEU A 80 15.82 7.80 14.68
C LEU A 80 16.77 7.56 15.86
N ALA A 81 17.21 6.32 16.02
CA ALA A 81 18.11 5.86 17.05
C ALA A 81 19.02 4.78 16.45
N PRO A 82 20.18 4.48 17.06
CA PRO A 82 21.09 3.42 16.62
C PRO A 82 20.57 2.03 17.01
N THR A 83 19.29 1.76 16.73
CA THR A 83 18.60 0.50 17.03
C THR A 83 17.55 0.19 15.97
N MET A 84 17.03 -1.04 16.00
CA MET A 84 15.97 -1.51 15.14
C MET A 84 14.73 -1.82 15.99
N PRO A 85 13.55 -1.25 15.69
CA PRO A 85 12.32 -1.71 16.32
C PRO A 85 12.08 -3.18 15.97
N SER A 86 11.22 -3.86 16.73
CA SER A 86 10.71 -5.16 16.31
C SER A 86 9.91 -5.02 15.01
N LYS A 87 9.85 -6.11 14.24
CA LYS A 87 8.92 -6.19 13.12
C LYS A 87 7.48 -5.99 13.62
N PRO A 88 6.59 -5.37 12.82
CA PRO A 88 5.21 -5.17 13.19
C PRO A 88 4.53 -6.53 13.40
N THR A 89 3.87 -6.69 14.54
CA THR A 89 3.04 -7.85 14.86
C THR A 89 1.56 -7.43 14.94
N LEU A 90 0.66 -8.41 14.83
CA LEU A 90 -0.78 -8.16 14.95
C LEU A 90 -1.21 -7.63 16.33
N THR A 91 -0.39 -7.87 17.37
CA THR A 91 -0.76 -7.65 18.77
C THR A 91 -0.26 -6.34 19.37
N GLY A 92 0.44 -5.48 18.62
CA GLY A 92 1.00 -4.25 19.18
C GLY A 92 2.53 -4.20 19.19
N PRO A 93 3.13 -3.09 19.65
CA PRO A 93 4.49 -3.17 20.17
C PRO A 93 4.42 -4.15 21.32
N LEU A 94 5.21 -5.21 21.20
CA LEU A 94 5.23 -6.33 22.13
C LEU A 94 5.13 -5.84 23.57
N ASN A 95 4.14 -6.37 24.30
CA ASN A 95 3.85 -6.04 25.69
C ASN A 95 5.11 -6.28 26.55
N CYS A 96 5.99 -5.28 26.67
CA CYS A 96 7.09 -5.32 27.64
C CYS A 96 6.42 -5.44 29.00
N SER A 97 6.49 -6.61 29.64
CA SER A 97 5.97 -6.91 30.98
C SER A 97 6.75 -6.20 32.11
N CYS A 98 7.33 -5.06 31.75
CA CYS A 98 8.34 -4.35 32.48
C CYS A 98 7.66 -3.53 33.58
N SER A 99 7.62 -4.05 34.80
CA SER A 99 7.17 -3.31 35.98
C SER A 99 8.18 -2.21 36.36
N ARG A 100 7.65 -1.06 36.81
CA ARG A 100 8.45 -0.02 37.46
C ARG A 100 8.34 -0.23 38.98
N PRO A 101 9.45 -0.17 39.73
CA PRO A 101 9.36 -0.22 41.20
C PRO A 101 8.45 0.90 41.72
N GLY A 102 7.40 0.53 42.47
CA GLY A 102 6.42 1.48 43.04
C GLY A 102 5.08 1.58 42.31
N ASP A 103 4.89 0.91 41.16
CA ASP A 103 3.56 0.69 40.60
C ASP A 103 2.93 -0.53 41.32
N ASP A 104 2.07 -0.29 42.31
CA ASP A 104 1.38 -1.35 43.08
C ASP A 104 0.38 -2.18 42.24
N LEU A 105 0.13 -1.78 40.99
CA LEU A 105 -0.77 -2.45 40.07
C LEU A 105 0.02 -3.19 38.98
N PRO A 106 -0.29 -4.47 38.70
CA PRO A 106 0.34 -5.26 37.63
C PRO A 106 -0.17 -4.85 36.23
N LEU A 107 -0.30 -3.54 35.97
CA LEU A 107 -0.67 -3.02 34.67
C LEU A 107 0.59 -2.76 33.86
N LEU A 108 1.01 -3.86 33.26
CA LEU A 108 2.26 -4.19 32.58
C LEU A 108 2.63 -3.31 31.37
N CYS A 109 1.99 -2.16 31.11
CA CYS A 109 2.22 -1.35 29.89
C CYS A 109 2.15 0.16 30.16
N ARG A 110 2.97 0.94 29.45
CA ARG A 110 3.06 2.41 29.62
C ARG A 110 1.72 3.11 29.41
N TYR A 111 0.96 2.66 28.41
CA TYR A 111 -0.35 3.20 28.01
C TYR A 111 -1.53 2.27 28.33
N GLY A 112 -1.34 1.25 29.18
CA GLY A 112 -2.37 0.25 29.44
C GLY A 112 -2.92 -0.34 28.13
N GLN A 113 -4.24 -0.45 28.02
CA GLN A 113 -4.93 -1.01 26.84
C GLN A 113 -4.68 -0.23 25.55
N ALA A 114 -4.44 1.09 25.62
CA ALA A 114 -4.18 1.89 24.42
C ALA A 114 -2.87 1.50 23.73
N GLN A 115 -1.96 0.80 24.41
CA GLN A 115 -0.72 0.28 23.81
C GLN A 115 -0.98 -0.82 22.77
N HIS A 116 -2.13 -1.50 22.81
CA HIS A 116 -2.50 -2.55 21.86
C HIS A 116 -2.82 -2.03 20.46
N ALA A 117 -3.03 -0.72 20.30
CA ALA A 117 -3.14 -0.07 18.99
C ALA A 117 -1.74 0.03 18.34
N ALA A 118 -1.28 -1.10 17.79
CA ALA A 118 0.05 -1.31 17.20
C ALA A 118 0.52 -0.14 16.33
N GLU A 119 -0.37 0.28 15.44
CA GLU A 119 -0.11 1.23 14.38
C GLU A 119 0.27 2.63 14.89
N ILE A 120 0.05 2.93 16.17
CA ILE A 120 0.39 4.22 16.80
C ILE A 120 1.82 4.23 17.32
N TRP A 121 2.28 3.09 17.80
CA TRP A 121 3.43 3.02 18.69
C TRP A 121 4.64 2.32 18.07
N GLN A 122 4.44 1.62 16.95
CA GLN A 122 5.51 1.01 16.17
C GLN A 122 5.29 1.22 14.67
N PRO A 123 6.37 1.26 13.87
CA PRO A 123 6.24 1.31 12.42
C PRO A 123 5.44 0.10 11.94
N ASP A 124 4.57 0.26 10.94
CA ASP A 124 3.77 -0.82 10.35
C ASP A 124 4.36 -1.25 9.00
N TRP A 125 3.93 -2.38 8.47
CA TRP A 125 4.27 -2.81 7.12
C TRP A 125 3.64 -1.84 6.10
N VAL A 126 4.42 -1.45 5.08
CA VAL A 126 3.91 -0.84 3.86
C VAL A 126 2.94 -1.82 3.24
N LYS A 127 1.67 -1.59 3.51
CA LYS A 127 0.55 -2.30 2.91
C LYS A 127 0.27 -1.70 1.54
N GLU A 128 -0.58 -2.36 0.78
CA GLU A 128 -1.21 -1.70 -0.37
C GLU A 128 -1.82 -0.38 0.09
N ARG A 129 -1.67 0.64 -0.77
CA ARG A 129 -1.85 2.05 -0.44
C ARG A 129 -3.33 2.37 -0.26
N VAL A 130 -3.92 1.86 0.81
CA VAL A 130 -5.29 2.16 1.15
C VAL A 130 -5.30 3.64 1.58
N ASP A 131 -4.47 4.05 2.55
CA ASP A 131 -4.32 5.48 2.91
C ASP A 131 -3.45 6.21 1.87
N PRO A 132 -4.01 7.20 1.12
CA PRO A 132 -3.29 7.86 0.05
C PRO A 132 -2.06 8.67 0.50
N LEU A 133 -2.00 9.04 1.78
CA LEU A 133 -0.86 9.75 2.35
C LEU A 133 -0.07 8.88 3.32
N TYR A 134 -0.53 7.64 3.58
CA TYR A 134 0.07 6.70 4.51
C TYR A 134 0.40 7.38 5.87
N SER A 135 -0.63 7.96 6.49
CA SER A 135 -0.52 8.81 7.68
C SER A 135 0.13 8.16 8.89
N THR A 136 0.03 6.83 9.01
CA THR A 136 0.67 6.05 10.07
C THR A 136 2.19 6.17 10.06
N ALA A 137 2.83 6.25 8.88
CA ALA A 137 4.28 6.47 8.77
C ALA A 137 4.72 7.82 9.35
N TYR A 138 3.82 8.80 9.36
CA TYR A 138 4.04 10.18 9.79
C TYR A 138 3.62 10.43 11.24
N ILE A 139 3.10 9.42 11.95
CA ILE A 139 2.85 9.53 13.39
C ILE A 139 4.17 9.90 14.08
N PRO A 140 4.17 10.87 15.01
CA PRO A 140 5.39 11.24 15.71
C PRO A 140 5.89 10.06 16.55
N ALA A 141 7.13 9.65 16.33
CA ALA A 141 7.80 8.61 17.10
C ALA A 141 8.15 9.14 18.50
N LEU A 142 7.18 9.08 19.41
CA LEU A 142 7.30 9.55 20.80
C LEU A 142 8.52 8.97 21.55
N PHE A 143 9.03 7.83 21.07
CA PHE A 143 10.15 7.09 21.66
C PHE A 143 11.36 6.98 20.73
N SER A 144 11.46 7.83 19.71
CA SER A 144 12.60 7.86 18.76
C SER A 144 12.96 6.48 18.18
N GLY A 145 11.95 5.65 17.90
CA GLY A 145 12.13 4.31 17.32
C GLY A 145 12.34 3.17 18.33
N GLU A 146 12.43 3.47 19.63
CA GLU A 146 12.79 2.49 20.66
C GLU A 146 11.57 1.89 21.40
N GLY A 147 10.36 2.35 21.05
CA GLY A 147 9.10 1.86 21.59
C GLY A 147 8.74 2.31 23.02
N PRO A 148 7.49 2.08 23.47
CA PRO A 148 6.92 2.63 24.69
C PRO A 148 7.33 1.92 26.00
N CYS A 149 8.59 1.52 26.17
CA CYS A 149 9.03 0.77 27.36
C CYS A 149 8.83 1.56 28.67
N ALA A 150 8.10 1.01 29.65
CA ALA A 150 7.79 1.68 30.92
C ALA A 150 9.01 1.99 31.80
N LYS A 151 10.13 1.27 31.62
CA LYS A 151 11.38 1.52 32.36
C LYS A 151 12.13 2.76 31.86
N ARG A 152 11.90 3.20 30.62
CA ARG A 152 12.56 4.38 30.05
C ARG A 152 12.02 5.65 30.69
N ASP A 153 12.87 6.61 31.02
CA ASP A 153 12.40 7.93 31.47
C ASP A 153 12.34 8.89 30.27
N VAL A 154 11.15 9.03 29.68
CA VAL A 154 10.92 9.90 28.53
C VAL A 154 9.85 10.89 28.92
N LYS A 155 10.28 12.04 29.44
CA LYS A 155 9.39 13.08 29.94
C LYS A 155 8.63 13.76 28.80
N GLY A 156 7.36 14.06 29.05
CA GLY A 156 6.50 14.75 28.11
C GLY A 156 5.02 14.43 28.33
N PRO A 157 4.12 15.37 28.04
CA PRO A 157 2.68 15.21 28.31
C PRO A 157 2.07 14.04 27.56
N LEU A 158 2.62 13.68 26.40
CA LEU A 158 2.16 12.55 25.58
C LEU A 158 2.98 11.28 25.77
N THR A 159 4.15 11.34 26.41
CA THR A 159 5.10 10.21 26.48
C THR A 159 5.04 9.48 27.81
N GLN A 160 4.76 10.16 28.93
CA GLN A 160 4.84 9.58 30.26
C GLN A 160 3.84 10.20 31.21
N TRP A 161 3.01 9.36 31.83
CA TRP A 161 2.13 9.76 32.92
C TRP A 161 2.93 10.29 34.10
N ASP A 162 2.46 11.41 34.68
CA ASP A 162 3.04 12.00 35.89
C ASP A 162 1.96 12.07 36.99
N PRO A 163 2.18 11.44 38.16
CA PRO A 163 1.25 11.51 39.28
C PRO A 163 0.96 12.94 39.76
N SER A 164 1.87 13.90 39.55
CA SER A 164 1.66 15.32 39.90
C SER A 164 0.56 15.99 39.09
N TRP A 165 0.11 15.36 38.00
CA TRP A 165 -1.01 15.87 37.21
C TRP A 165 -2.37 15.60 37.85
N VAL A 166 -2.45 14.83 38.93
CA VAL A 166 -3.72 14.42 39.53
C VAL A 166 -4.04 15.24 40.77
N THR A 167 -5.27 15.71 40.86
CA THR A 167 -5.85 16.23 42.10
C THR A 167 -7.08 15.44 42.50
N ARG A 168 -7.36 15.38 43.80
CA ARG A 168 -8.56 14.73 44.33
C ARG A 168 -9.61 15.79 44.66
N ASN A 169 -10.78 15.67 44.04
CA ASN A 169 -11.93 16.54 44.26
C ASN A 169 -13.09 15.69 44.79
N GLY A 170 -13.24 15.67 46.13
CA GLY A 170 -14.17 14.79 46.82
C GLY A 170 -13.85 13.30 46.61
N SER A 171 -14.78 12.58 46.00
CA SER A 171 -14.63 11.14 45.67
C SER A 171 -14.04 10.89 44.28
N LYS A 172 -13.76 11.94 43.50
CA LYS A 172 -13.23 11.82 42.13
C LYS A 172 -11.79 12.28 42.03
N PHE A 173 -11.11 11.77 41.02
CA PHE A 173 -9.77 12.18 40.61
C PHE A 173 -9.85 12.89 39.27
N GLU A 174 -9.20 14.03 39.15
CA GLU A 174 -9.19 14.83 37.92
C GLU A 174 -7.79 15.37 37.62
N LEU A 175 -7.58 15.80 36.39
CA LEU A 175 -6.35 16.49 36.01
C LEU A 175 -6.29 17.86 36.68
N THR A 176 -5.13 18.23 37.21
CA THR A 176 -4.87 19.58 37.72
C THR A 176 -5.14 20.63 36.64
N ALA A 177 -5.49 21.85 37.04
CA ALA A 177 -5.74 22.94 36.09
C ALA A 177 -4.55 23.17 35.14
N HIS A 178 -3.31 23.05 35.63
CA HIS A 178 -2.11 23.18 34.83
C HIS A 178 -1.97 22.07 33.77
N ALA A 179 -2.16 20.80 34.16
CA ALA A 179 -2.12 19.68 33.21
C ALA A 179 -3.24 19.80 32.16
N SER A 180 -4.47 20.12 32.59
CA SER A 180 -5.61 20.37 31.70
C SER A 180 -5.33 21.49 30.70
N GLN A 181 -4.66 22.57 31.13
CA GLN A 181 -4.24 23.65 30.23
C GLN A 181 -3.24 23.16 29.18
N ILE A 182 -2.19 22.42 29.58
CA ILE A 182 -1.19 21.88 28.64
C ILE A 182 -1.85 21.02 27.57
N PHE A 183 -2.73 20.09 27.95
CA PHE A 183 -3.43 19.26 26.98
C PHE A 183 -4.39 20.08 26.10
N SER A 184 -5.10 21.06 26.67
CA SER A 184 -5.96 21.97 25.90
C SER A 184 -5.18 22.74 24.85
N GLU A 185 -3.98 23.23 25.17
CA GLU A 185 -3.10 23.93 24.23
C GLU A 185 -2.61 23.02 23.09
N ILE A 186 -2.30 21.75 23.39
CA ILE A 186 -1.98 20.73 22.37
C ILE A 186 -3.16 20.53 21.41
N LEU A 187 -4.37 20.35 21.94
CA LEU A 187 -5.57 20.12 21.14
C LEU A 187 -5.94 21.35 20.30
N ALA A 188 -5.87 22.54 20.89
CA ALA A 188 -6.14 23.79 20.20
C ALA A 188 -5.13 24.05 19.07
N LEU A 189 -3.85 23.72 19.28
CA LEU A 189 -2.83 23.82 18.23
C LEU A 189 -3.15 22.88 17.05
N ASP A 190 -3.48 21.61 17.31
CA ASP A 190 -3.82 20.65 16.27
C ASP A 190 -5.11 21.06 15.50
N GLN A 191 -6.11 21.63 16.19
CA GLN A 191 -7.33 22.17 15.58
C GLN A 191 -7.03 23.40 14.70
N GLU A 192 -6.16 24.30 15.15
CA GLU A 192 -5.78 25.48 14.38
C GLU A 192 -5.03 25.09 13.09
N VAL A 193 -4.13 24.09 13.16
CA VAL A 193 -3.46 23.53 11.98
C VAL A 193 -4.46 22.92 11.00
N GLU A 194 -5.40 22.09 11.48
CA GLU A 194 -6.46 21.50 10.66
C GLU A 194 -7.27 22.58 9.93
N ALA A 195 -7.75 23.59 10.66
CA ALA A 195 -8.53 24.68 10.11
C ALA A 195 -7.76 25.45 9.02
N ARG A 196 -6.45 25.69 9.21
CA ARG A 196 -5.59 26.36 8.22
C ARG A 196 -5.27 25.49 7.01
N LEU A 197 -5.24 24.17 7.16
CA LEU A 197 -5.11 23.25 6.04
C LEU A 197 -6.40 23.13 5.23
N GLY A 198 -7.54 23.57 5.78
CA GLY A 198 -8.84 23.52 5.14
C GLY A 198 -9.31 22.08 4.90
N MET A 199 -8.91 21.17 5.79
CA MET A 199 -9.22 19.75 5.68
C MET A 199 -10.08 19.31 6.87
N ALA A 200 -10.99 18.38 6.64
CA ALA A 200 -11.65 17.65 7.71
C ALA A 200 -10.91 16.33 7.91
N LEU A 201 -10.23 16.18 9.03
CA LEU A 201 -9.63 14.92 9.41
C LEU A 201 -10.74 13.94 9.80
N ALA A 202 -10.58 12.72 9.34
CA ALA A 202 -11.45 11.63 9.71
C ALA A 202 -10.99 10.87 10.97
N VAL A 203 -9.95 11.40 11.62
CA VAL A 203 -9.58 11.03 12.97
C VAL A 203 -10.44 11.86 13.92
N ALA A 204 -11.15 11.19 14.83
CA ALA A 204 -11.97 11.85 15.84
C ALA A 204 -11.14 12.90 16.62
N SER A 205 -11.78 14.00 16.99
CA SER A 205 -11.12 14.99 17.84
C SER A 205 -10.84 14.37 19.21
N PRO A 206 -9.60 14.42 19.71
CA PRO A 206 -9.28 13.88 21.03
C PRO A 206 -10.03 14.64 22.12
N VAL A 207 -10.42 13.92 23.18
CA VAL A 207 -11.19 14.48 24.30
C VAL A 207 -10.37 14.39 25.58
N LEU A 208 -10.38 15.46 26.38
CA LEU A 208 -9.73 15.46 27.69
C LEU A 208 -10.38 14.42 28.62
N PRO A 209 -9.59 13.69 29.43
CA PRO A 209 -10.14 12.76 30.41
C PRO A 209 -11.08 13.48 31.38
N ALA A 210 -12.29 12.96 31.53
CA ALA A 210 -13.22 13.43 32.57
C ALA A 210 -12.74 13.01 33.96
N ALA A 211 -13.28 13.65 34.99
CA ALA A 211 -13.05 13.25 36.38
C ALA A 211 -13.49 11.78 36.60
N ALA A 212 -12.58 10.97 37.15
CA ALA A 212 -12.70 9.53 37.26
C ALA A 212 -12.88 9.07 38.71
N SER A 213 -13.35 7.84 38.91
CA SER A 213 -13.52 7.25 40.25
C SER A 213 -12.20 6.77 40.86
N SER A 214 -11.17 6.58 40.03
CA SER A 214 -9.83 6.14 40.42
C SER A 214 -8.74 6.81 39.58
N VAL A 215 -7.52 6.86 40.11
CA VAL A 215 -6.33 7.33 39.36
C VAL A 215 -6.06 6.45 38.13
N LEU A 216 -6.37 5.16 38.23
CA LEU A 216 -6.19 4.22 37.13
C LEU A 216 -7.11 4.57 35.94
N GLU A 217 -8.40 4.75 36.19
CA GLU A 217 -9.37 5.13 35.16
C GLU A 217 -8.99 6.48 34.51
N LEU A 218 -8.50 7.44 35.31
CA LEU A 218 -7.98 8.71 34.79
C LEU A 218 -6.75 8.51 33.88
N ARG A 219 -5.82 7.64 34.28
CA ARG A 219 -4.63 7.27 33.49
C ARG A 219 -5.00 6.58 32.19
N GLU A 220 -6.01 5.71 32.18
CA GLU A 220 -6.56 5.11 30.95
C GLU A 220 -7.20 6.15 30.02
N GLY A 221 -7.90 7.14 30.59
CA GLY A 221 -8.36 8.32 29.86
C GLY A 221 -7.20 9.07 29.19
N TRP A 222 -6.13 9.35 29.94
CA TRP A 222 -4.93 10.01 29.40
C TRP A 222 -4.26 9.19 28.30
N ALA A 223 -4.15 7.87 28.47
CA ALA A 223 -3.54 6.99 27.48
C ALA A 223 -4.31 7.01 26.15
N ARG A 224 -5.65 7.03 26.20
CA ARG A 224 -6.51 7.23 25.01
C ARG A 224 -6.29 8.60 24.38
N LEU A 225 -6.27 9.67 25.19
CA LEU A 225 -5.95 11.02 24.71
C LEU A 225 -4.60 11.05 23.97
N ALA A 226 -3.55 10.46 24.54
CA ALA A 226 -2.21 10.44 23.93
C ALA A 226 -2.21 9.68 22.59
N ALA A 227 -2.89 8.54 22.52
CA ALA A 227 -3.07 7.76 21.30
C ALA A 227 -3.81 8.55 20.21
N ASP A 228 -4.90 9.21 20.57
CA ASP A 228 -5.72 9.99 19.63
C ASP A 228 -4.96 11.23 19.11
N VAL A 229 -4.22 11.92 19.98
CA VAL A 229 -3.34 13.03 19.58
C VAL A 229 -2.24 12.53 18.63
N ALA A 230 -1.61 11.38 18.92
CA ALA A 230 -0.58 10.81 18.05
C ALA A 230 -1.14 10.46 16.65
N LYS A 231 -2.30 9.79 16.58
CA LYS A 231 -3.01 9.49 15.33
C LYS A 231 -3.34 10.75 14.54
N ARG A 232 -3.91 11.74 15.21
CA ARG A 232 -4.28 13.03 14.60
C ARG A 232 -3.07 13.77 14.04
N ARG A 233 -1.97 13.84 14.81
CA ARG A 233 -0.71 14.43 14.35
C ARG A 233 -0.08 13.66 13.21
N GLY A 234 -0.26 12.34 13.13
CA GLY A 234 0.12 11.53 11.97
C GLY A 234 -0.59 12.02 10.71
N ALA A 235 -1.91 12.19 10.75
CA ALA A 235 -2.69 12.67 9.62
C ALA A 235 -2.30 14.11 9.18
N LEU A 236 -2.11 15.02 10.15
CA LEU A 236 -1.62 16.38 9.87
C LEU A 236 -0.22 16.36 9.27
N SER A 237 0.68 15.54 9.81
CA SER A 237 2.05 15.39 9.32
C SER A 237 2.11 14.74 7.94
N ALA A 238 1.18 13.84 7.61
CA ALA A 238 1.08 13.26 6.27
C ALA A 238 0.79 14.34 5.21
N VAL A 239 0.02 15.37 5.55
CA VAL A 239 -0.24 16.52 4.66
C VAL A 239 0.94 17.50 4.65
N LEU A 240 1.44 17.89 5.84
CA LEU A 240 2.51 18.86 5.95
C LEU A 240 3.82 18.32 5.36
N ILE A 241 4.21 17.11 5.71
CA ILE A 241 5.47 16.48 5.31
C ILE A 241 5.24 15.61 4.08
N GLY A 242 4.33 14.64 4.14
CA GLY A 242 4.07 13.68 3.05
C GLY A 242 3.71 14.36 1.72
N ALA A 243 2.73 15.28 1.75
CA ALA A 243 2.35 16.08 0.60
C ALA A 243 3.21 17.35 0.41
N ARG A 244 4.34 17.48 1.13
CA ARG A 244 5.32 18.59 1.04
C ARG A 244 4.73 19.98 1.22
N ARG A 245 3.64 20.12 1.97
CA ARG A 245 2.96 21.41 2.22
C ARG A 245 3.57 22.23 3.35
N TRP A 246 4.57 21.72 4.07
CA TRP A 246 5.15 22.39 5.23
C TRP A 246 5.75 23.76 4.88
N ALA A 247 6.45 23.90 3.76
CA ALA A 247 7.06 25.16 3.34
C ALA A 247 6.01 26.21 2.97
N TRP A 248 4.98 25.78 2.23
CA TRP A 248 3.80 26.61 1.97
C TRP A 248 3.13 27.02 3.29
N PHE A 249 2.90 26.08 4.20
CA PHE A 249 2.25 26.33 5.48
C PHE A 249 3.05 27.34 6.33
N ALA A 250 4.37 27.19 6.37
CA ALA A 250 5.28 28.12 7.04
C ALA A 250 5.20 29.53 6.45
N SER A 251 5.14 29.65 5.12
CA SER A 251 5.03 30.95 4.44
C SER A 251 3.69 31.64 4.68
N GLN A 252 2.58 30.87 4.69
CA GLN A 252 1.23 31.41 4.82
C GLN A 252 0.81 31.64 6.29
N ASN A 253 1.40 30.89 7.22
CA ASN A 253 1.05 30.92 8.64
C ASN A 253 2.33 30.99 9.51
N PRO A 254 3.18 32.02 9.38
CA PRO A 254 4.49 32.06 10.04
C PRO A 254 4.40 32.02 11.57
N ALA A 255 3.42 32.71 12.16
CA ALA A 255 3.22 32.69 13.61
C ALA A 255 2.78 31.31 14.14
N LEU A 256 1.88 30.64 13.42
CA LEU A 256 1.44 29.28 13.76
C LEU A 256 2.58 28.28 13.58
N HIS A 257 3.37 28.42 12.51
CA HIS A 257 4.54 27.58 12.28
C HIS A 257 5.61 27.76 13.36
N ALA A 258 5.87 29.00 13.81
CA ALA A 258 6.76 29.24 14.94
C ALA A 258 6.27 28.56 16.23
N ARG A 259 4.95 28.54 16.48
CA ARG A 259 4.34 27.80 17.60
C ARG A 259 4.52 26.28 17.46
N LEU A 260 4.38 25.73 16.24
CA LEU A 260 4.66 24.31 15.99
C LEU A 260 6.12 23.95 16.29
N LEU A 261 7.07 24.81 15.90
CA LEU A 261 8.48 24.62 16.21
C LEU A 261 8.73 24.68 17.72
N ALA A 262 8.18 25.69 18.40
CA ALA A 262 8.32 25.88 19.84
C ALA A 262 7.68 24.74 20.66
N SER A 263 6.57 24.16 20.18
CA SER A 263 5.92 23.02 20.82
C SER A 263 6.61 21.68 20.53
N GLY A 264 7.71 21.69 19.78
CA GLY A 264 8.41 20.47 19.35
C GLY A 264 7.59 19.60 18.39
N TYR A 265 6.69 20.18 17.61
CA TYR A 265 5.81 19.43 16.70
C TYR A 265 6.59 18.61 15.68
N TYR A 266 7.67 19.17 15.13
CA TYR A 266 8.64 18.48 14.25
C TYR A 266 9.87 17.97 15.00
N ALA A 267 9.94 18.21 16.31
CA ALA A 267 11.08 17.75 17.10
C ALA A 267 11.08 16.24 17.17
N LEU A 268 9.94 15.56 17.15
CA LEU A 268 9.89 14.11 17.05
C LEU A 268 9.99 13.69 15.58
N GLY A 269 10.86 12.73 15.28
CA GLY A 269 10.89 12.12 13.95
C GLY A 269 9.60 11.31 13.71
N THR A 270 9.39 10.84 12.49
CA THR A 270 8.20 10.04 12.19
C THR A 270 8.40 8.57 12.54
N LEU A 271 7.30 7.84 12.72
CA LEU A 271 7.32 6.44 13.11
C LEU A 271 8.02 5.56 12.08
N GLY A 272 7.81 5.81 10.79
CA GLY A 272 8.44 5.06 9.71
C GLY A 272 7.62 3.86 9.24
N VAL A 273 8.21 3.03 8.37
CA VAL A 273 7.54 1.89 7.75
C VAL A 273 8.45 0.69 7.51
N TRP A 274 7.91 -0.52 7.66
CA TRP A 274 8.56 -1.76 7.24
C TRP A 274 8.19 -2.15 5.82
N VAL A 275 9.12 -2.72 5.06
CA VAL A 275 8.90 -3.14 3.67
C VAL A 275 9.34 -4.57 3.51
N GLU A 276 8.40 -5.43 3.15
CA GLU A 276 8.64 -6.87 2.97
C GLU A 276 9.34 -7.16 1.64
N ASP A 277 8.76 -6.68 0.54
CA ASP A 277 9.34 -6.78 -0.81
C ASP A 277 10.02 -5.45 -1.21
N THR A 278 11.32 -5.37 -0.91
CA THR A 278 12.14 -4.20 -1.23
C THR A 278 12.15 -3.88 -2.73
N ALA A 279 12.20 -4.89 -3.59
CA ALA A 279 12.35 -4.71 -5.03
C ALA A 279 11.08 -4.13 -5.66
N ALA A 280 9.92 -4.67 -5.27
CA ALA A 280 8.62 -4.17 -5.74
C ALA A 280 8.29 -2.76 -5.22
N ARG A 281 8.89 -2.35 -4.10
CA ARG A 281 8.56 -1.11 -3.37
C ARG A 281 9.66 -0.04 -3.42
N LEU A 282 10.64 -0.16 -4.32
CA LEU A 282 11.75 0.82 -4.43
C LEU A 282 11.29 2.27 -4.58
N VAL A 283 10.15 2.48 -5.24
CA VAL A 283 9.55 3.83 -5.41
C VAL A 283 9.09 4.37 -4.07
N ASP A 284 8.30 3.59 -3.35
CA ASP A 284 7.76 3.93 -2.04
C ASP A 284 8.90 4.23 -1.06
N ILE A 285 9.90 3.34 -1.02
CA ILE A 285 11.10 3.50 -0.20
C ILE A 285 11.78 4.84 -0.52
N ASN A 286 12.11 5.09 -1.80
CA ASN A 286 12.81 6.31 -2.18
C ASN A 286 11.99 7.58 -1.88
N GLU A 287 10.67 7.52 -1.97
CA GLU A 287 9.79 8.64 -1.61
C GLU A 287 9.82 8.92 -0.11
N PHE A 288 9.65 7.90 0.73
CA PHE A 288 9.76 8.03 2.19
C PHE A 288 11.13 8.55 2.62
N LEU A 289 12.22 8.05 2.01
CA LEU A 289 13.57 8.51 2.34
C LEU A 289 13.80 9.98 1.99
N LYS A 290 13.29 10.45 0.85
CA LYS A 290 13.33 11.88 0.47
C LYS A 290 12.58 12.77 1.48
N LEU A 291 11.62 12.21 2.21
CA LEU A 291 10.79 12.91 3.20
C LEU A 291 11.31 12.75 4.63
N GLY A 292 12.44 12.06 4.83
CA GLY A 292 13.04 11.87 6.16
C GLY A 292 12.32 10.84 7.03
N VAL A 293 11.45 10.02 6.42
CA VAL A 293 10.72 8.93 7.08
C VAL A 293 11.66 7.72 7.23
N PRO A 294 11.75 7.09 8.42
CA PRO A 294 12.50 5.84 8.60
C PRO A 294 11.88 4.71 7.76
N VAL A 295 12.71 3.98 7.01
CA VAL A 295 12.24 2.84 6.19
C VAL A 295 13.07 1.61 6.49
N PHE A 296 12.42 0.55 6.98
CA PHE A 296 13.02 -0.73 7.35
C PHE A 296 12.76 -1.74 6.22
N PHE A 297 13.78 -2.20 5.52
CA PHE A 297 13.62 -3.07 4.34
C PHE A 297 14.66 -4.18 4.31
N LYS A 298 14.35 -5.26 3.58
CA LYS A 298 15.28 -6.38 3.39
C LYS A 298 16.35 -6.02 2.35
N TRP A 299 17.62 -6.19 2.69
CA TRP A 299 18.74 -5.94 1.81
C TRP A 299 19.27 -7.23 1.17
N ASP A 300 19.45 -7.17 -0.15
CA ASP A 300 20.08 -8.21 -0.95
C ASP A 300 21.06 -7.56 -1.93
N LYS A 301 22.20 -8.22 -2.19
CA LYS A 301 23.15 -7.82 -3.23
C LYS A 301 22.51 -7.78 -4.62
N ALA A 302 21.47 -8.56 -4.88
CA ALA A 302 20.71 -8.50 -6.13
C ALA A 302 20.18 -7.08 -6.43
N LEU A 303 19.85 -6.29 -5.39
CA LEU A 303 19.40 -4.90 -5.55
C LEU A 303 20.45 -4.01 -6.23
N LEU A 304 21.74 -4.35 -6.18
CA LEU A 304 22.80 -3.58 -6.86
C LEU A 304 22.65 -3.55 -8.38
N THR A 305 21.93 -4.52 -8.95
CA THR A 305 21.61 -4.55 -10.38
C THR A 305 20.54 -3.52 -10.77
N ASN A 306 19.76 -3.01 -9.81
CA ASN A 306 18.69 -2.06 -10.04
C ASN A 306 19.18 -0.61 -9.78
N PRO A 307 19.23 0.27 -10.80
CA PRO A 307 19.67 1.66 -10.62
C PRO A 307 18.86 2.44 -9.56
N ALA A 308 17.57 2.15 -9.40
CA ALA A 308 16.72 2.82 -8.41
C ALA A 308 17.07 2.44 -6.95
N ALA A 309 17.77 1.33 -6.74
CA ALA A 309 18.22 0.88 -5.43
C ALA A 309 19.61 1.39 -5.02
N GLN A 310 20.32 2.11 -5.91
CA GLN A 310 21.68 2.61 -5.61
C GLN A 310 21.73 3.52 -4.37
N LYS A 311 20.66 4.27 -4.10
CA LYS A 311 20.54 5.13 -2.91
C LYS A 311 20.29 4.36 -1.62
N LEU A 312 19.95 3.08 -1.73
CA LEU A 312 19.66 2.21 -0.59
C LEU A 312 20.87 1.42 -0.14
N VAL A 313 22.00 1.50 -0.87
CA VAL A 313 23.24 0.78 -0.55
C VAL A 313 23.75 1.27 0.80
N PRO A 314 23.69 0.45 1.86
CA PRO A 314 24.20 0.88 3.15
C PRO A 314 25.74 0.83 3.14
N PRO A 315 26.41 1.58 4.02
CA PRO A 315 27.88 1.61 4.09
C PRO A 315 28.46 0.19 4.26
N GLN A 316 29.44 -0.18 3.42
CA GLN A 316 29.98 -1.55 3.40
C GLN A 316 30.54 -2.01 4.76
N ARG A 317 31.02 -1.07 5.58
CA ARG A 317 31.52 -1.32 6.95
C ARG A 317 30.46 -1.86 7.92
N LEU A 318 29.17 -1.71 7.60
CA LEU A 318 28.06 -2.23 8.40
C LEU A 318 27.72 -3.69 8.10
N PHE A 319 28.40 -4.30 7.13
CA PHE A 319 28.34 -5.74 6.96
C PHE A 319 29.61 -6.33 7.57
N PRO A 320 29.50 -7.35 8.44
CA PRO A 320 30.68 -8.04 8.88
C PRO A 320 31.37 -8.58 7.64
N SER A 321 32.65 -8.21 7.48
CA SER A 321 33.52 -8.87 6.53
C SER A 321 33.44 -10.35 6.87
N PHE A 322 32.81 -11.14 5.99
CA PHE A 322 32.86 -12.59 6.08
C PHE A 322 34.31 -12.95 6.38
N PRO A 323 34.60 -13.81 7.37
CA PRO A 323 35.95 -14.26 7.59
C PRO A 323 36.43 -14.75 6.24
N GLN A 324 37.34 -13.99 5.62
CA GLN A 324 37.94 -14.41 4.37
C GLN A 324 38.61 -15.71 4.76
N THR A 325 38.05 -16.83 4.32
CA THR A 325 38.67 -18.13 4.52
C THR A 325 40.09 -17.92 4.05
N PRO A 326 41.11 -18.02 4.94
CA PRO A 326 42.47 -17.69 4.57
C PRO A 326 42.74 -18.46 3.27
N PRO A 327 43.27 -17.79 2.23
CA PRO A 327 43.37 -18.38 0.90
C PRO A 327 43.92 -19.78 1.08
N ARG A 328 43.09 -20.79 0.75
CA ARG A 328 43.46 -22.19 0.97
C ARG A 328 44.83 -22.33 0.34
N ARG A 329 45.87 -22.50 1.17
CA ARG A 329 47.20 -22.83 0.69
C ARG A 329 46.97 -24.06 -0.19
N PRO A 330 47.23 -24.02 -1.51
CA PRO A 330 46.95 -25.16 -2.35
C PRO A 330 47.62 -26.35 -1.70
N LEU A 331 46.83 -27.38 -1.39
CA LEU A 331 47.35 -28.65 -0.92
C LEU A 331 48.46 -29.04 -1.91
N PRO A 332 49.68 -29.36 -1.45
CA PRO A 332 50.72 -29.87 -2.33
C PRO A 332 50.12 -31.00 -3.15
N LEU A 333 50.17 -30.86 -4.48
CA LEU A 333 49.76 -31.91 -5.41
C LEU A 333 50.40 -33.22 -4.93
N PRO A 334 49.62 -34.29 -4.66
CA PRO A 334 50.20 -35.57 -4.35
C PRO A 334 51.08 -35.97 -5.53
N LEU A 335 52.37 -36.18 -5.28
CA LEU A 335 53.28 -36.71 -6.28
C LEU A 335 52.73 -38.05 -6.78
N PRO A 336 52.78 -38.31 -8.10
CA PRO A 336 52.30 -39.57 -8.66
C PRO A 336 53.08 -40.73 -8.07
N ALA A 337 52.38 -41.65 -7.42
CA ALA A 337 52.97 -42.89 -6.92
C ALA A 337 53.49 -43.72 -8.11
N PRO A 338 54.70 -44.31 -8.00
CA PRO A 338 55.25 -45.15 -9.04
C PRO A 338 54.40 -46.42 -9.21
N SER A 339 54.03 -46.64 -10.47
CA SER A 339 53.33 -47.81 -10.98
C SER A 339 54.10 -49.10 -10.62
N ALA A 340 53.51 -49.93 -9.76
CA ALA A 340 53.97 -51.29 -9.51
C ALA A 340 52.90 -52.29 -9.96
N ALA A 341 53.35 -53.22 -10.78
CA ALA A 341 52.57 -54.18 -11.53
C ALA A 341 52.10 -55.37 -10.66
N THR A 342 50.87 -55.82 -10.96
CA THR A 342 50.43 -57.21 -11.10
C THR A 342 50.67 -58.22 -9.97
N THR A 343 49.60 -58.74 -9.34
CA THR A 343 49.26 -60.19 -9.41
C THR A 343 47.85 -60.56 -8.89
N VAL A 344 47.07 -61.14 -9.81
CA VAL A 344 46.06 -62.22 -9.77
C VAL A 344 45.70 -62.88 -8.42
N SER A 345 44.39 -63.00 -8.12
CA SER A 345 43.67 -64.27 -7.81
C SER A 345 42.16 -64.04 -7.57
N SER A 346 41.31 -64.77 -8.33
CA SER A 346 39.84 -64.93 -8.19
C SER A 346 39.46 -65.88 -7.02
N PRO A 347 38.20 -66.39 -6.80
CA PRO A 347 36.89 -66.12 -7.41
C PRO A 347 35.65 -66.10 -6.44
N ARG A 348 34.46 -65.83 -7.02
CA ARG A 348 33.10 -66.30 -6.64
C ARG A 348 32.51 -65.94 -5.27
N GLN A 349 31.38 -65.23 -5.27
CA GLN A 349 30.06 -65.86 -4.99
C GLN A 349 28.89 -64.94 -5.38
N ARG A 350 27.95 -65.56 -6.10
CA ARG A 350 26.59 -65.13 -6.47
C ARG A 350 25.66 -65.68 -5.39
N GLU A 351 24.62 -64.91 -5.01
CA GLU A 351 23.25 -65.35 -4.61
C GLU A 351 22.48 -64.15 -3.98
N PRO A 352 21.13 -64.17 -3.83
CA PRO A 352 20.10 -64.08 -4.88
C PRO A 352 19.04 -62.97 -4.55
N PRO A 353 18.04 -62.71 -5.41
CA PRO A 353 16.91 -61.85 -5.07
C PRO A 353 15.75 -62.66 -4.46
N THR A 354 15.18 -62.16 -3.36
CA THR A 354 13.96 -62.69 -2.74
C THR A 354 12.74 -61.89 -3.22
N PRO A 355 11.67 -62.52 -3.71
CA PRO A 355 10.35 -61.91 -3.88
C PRO A 355 9.44 -62.27 -2.70
N GLU A 356 8.53 -61.37 -2.30
CA GLU A 356 7.17 -61.71 -1.82
C GLU A 356 6.39 -60.45 -1.39
N ASP A 357 5.28 -60.23 -2.09
CA ASP A 357 3.93 -59.91 -1.63
C ASP A 357 3.71 -58.92 -0.47
N LYS A 358 2.92 -57.87 -0.78
CA LYS A 358 1.55 -57.71 -0.24
C LYS A 358 0.80 -56.54 -0.89
N GLU A 359 -0.33 -56.86 -1.49
CA GLU A 359 -1.45 -55.94 -1.75
C GLU A 359 -1.84 -55.15 -0.49
N PRO A 360 -2.49 -53.99 -0.67
CA PRO A 360 -3.83 -53.91 -0.10
C PRO A 360 -4.87 -53.26 -1.02
N LYS A 361 -5.98 -54.01 -1.17
CA LYS A 361 -7.38 -53.61 -1.00
C LYS A 361 -7.77 -52.18 -1.40
N ARG A 362 -8.31 -52.13 -2.62
CA ARG A 362 -9.23 -51.12 -3.14
C ARG A 362 -10.51 -51.06 -2.29
N THR A 363 -10.74 -49.96 -1.57
CA THR A 363 -12.04 -49.63 -0.98
C THR A 363 -12.71 -48.52 -1.80
N LYS A 364 -13.90 -48.83 -2.32
CA LYS A 364 -14.89 -47.89 -2.86
C LYS A 364 -15.76 -47.42 -1.69
N GLY A 365 -16.07 -46.12 -1.66
CA GLY A 365 -17.08 -45.56 -0.76
C GLY A 365 -16.87 -44.06 -0.55
N ALA A 366 -17.15 -43.26 -1.58
CA ALA A 366 -17.21 -41.82 -1.48
C ALA A 366 -18.68 -41.39 -1.30
N GLU A 367 -19.03 -40.94 -0.10
CA GLU A 367 -20.10 -39.96 0.10
C GLU A 367 -19.44 -38.58 0.28
N PRO A 368 -20.00 -37.50 -0.27
CA PRO A 368 -19.43 -36.17 -0.11
C PRO A 368 -19.69 -35.67 1.31
N GLY A 369 -18.62 -35.59 2.11
CA GLY A 369 -18.66 -34.95 3.42
C GLY A 369 -19.00 -33.46 3.29
N GLU A 370 -19.92 -33.01 4.15
CA GLU A 370 -20.14 -31.60 4.48
C GLU A 370 -18.79 -30.93 4.74
N VAL A 371 -18.50 -29.89 3.95
CA VAL A 371 -17.36 -29.02 4.16
C VAL A 371 -17.63 -28.25 5.44
N ALA A 372 -16.82 -28.53 6.47
CA ALA A 372 -16.79 -27.76 7.70
C ALA A 372 -16.57 -26.28 7.37
N ASP A 373 -17.44 -25.43 7.92
CA ASP A 373 -17.29 -23.98 7.87
C ASP A 373 -15.95 -23.60 8.54
N ASP A 374 -15.04 -23.08 7.72
CA ASP A 374 -13.71 -22.63 8.13
C ASP A 374 -13.85 -21.29 8.87
N GLU A 375 -13.80 -21.33 10.22
CA GLU A 375 -13.91 -20.15 11.10
C GLU A 375 -12.80 -19.11 10.86
N SER A 376 -11.79 -19.41 10.03
CA SER A 376 -10.71 -18.47 9.69
C SER A 376 -11.11 -17.34 8.73
N ASP A 377 -12.30 -17.39 8.13
CA ASP A 377 -12.78 -16.42 7.13
C ASP A 377 -13.67 -15.28 7.71
N ILE A 378 -14.17 -15.40 8.95
CA ILE A 378 -14.99 -14.36 9.61
C ILE A 378 -14.16 -13.07 9.84
N ASP A 379 -12.87 -13.23 10.16
CA ASP A 379 -11.92 -12.13 10.37
C ASP A 379 -11.60 -11.34 9.08
N TYR A 380 -11.75 -11.95 7.90
CA TYR A 380 -11.53 -11.28 6.62
C TYR A 380 -12.73 -10.43 6.21
N THR A 381 -13.94 -10.90 6.52
CA THR A 381 -15.19 -10.22 6.14
C THR A 381 -15.50 -9.05 7.05
N ASP A 382 -15.36 -9.19 8.37
CA ASP A 382 -15.68 -8.13 9.33
C ASP A 382 -14.78 -6.90 9.13
N ALA A 383 -13.50 -7.11 8.79
CA ALA A 383 -12.54 -6.04 8.53
C ALA A 383 -12.83 -5.26 7.23
N ALA A 384 -13.21 -5.95 6.14
CA ALA A 384 -13.43 -5.30 4.84
C ALA A 384 -14.70 -4.44 4.79
N PHE A 385 -15.65 -4.66 5.69
CA PHE A 385 -16.91 -3.93 5.69
C PHE A 385 -17.06 -2.91 6.81
N ASP A 386 -16.54 -3.17 8.02
CA ASP A 386 -16.39 -2.10 9.03
C ASP A 386 -15.51 -0.95 8.49
N GLU A 387 -14.71 -1.25 7.46
CA GLU A 387 -13.96 -0.28 6.67
C GLU A 387 -14.82 0.47 5.64
N VAL A 388 -15.76 -0.19 4.93
CA VAL A 388 -16.55 0.45 3.87
C VAL A 388 -17.85 1.07 4.37
N PHE A 389 -18.43 0.75 5.52
CA PHE A 389 -19.81 1.15 5.79
C PHE A 389 -20.12 1.81 7.14
N THR A 390 -19.11 2.05 7.98
CA THR A 390 -19.27 2.75 9.26
C THR A 390 -19.25 4.28 9.07
N PRO A 391 -20.31 5.01 9.45
CA PRO A 391 -20.34 6.47 9.36
C PRO A 391 -19.27 7.08 10.29
N GLY A 392 -18.33 7.86 9.75
CA GLY A 392 -17.36 8.62 10.55
C GLY A 392 -15.97 7.99 10.74
N ARG A 393 -15.64 6.88 10.06
CA ARG A 393 -14.25 6.41 9.89
C ARG A 393 -13.82 6.64 8.43
N THR A 394 -12.70 7.31 8.17
CA THR A 394 -12.05 7.14 6.85
C THR A 394 -11.40 5.78 6.84
N ARG A 395 -12.12 4.90 6.17
CA ARG A 395 -11.69 3.72 5.43
C ARG A 395 -10.23 3.81 5.05
N ASN A 396 -9.45 2.73 5.26
CA ASN A 396 -8.30 2.34 4.45
C ASN A 396 -7.37 1.32 5.19
N SER A 397 -7.69 0.03 5.18
CA SER A 397 -6.79 -1.09 5.55
C SER A 397 -7.29 -2.48 5.10
N ALA A 398 -7.31 -2.79 3.81
CA ALA A 398 -7.39 -4.17 3.34
C ALA A 398 -6.06 -4.91 3.57
N ARG A 399 -6.07 -5.98 4.38
CA ARG A 399 -4.94 -6.92 4.54
C ARG A 399 -5.08 -8.06 3.53
N VAL A 400 -4.09 -8.20 2.64
CA VAL A 400 -3.93 -9.38 1.77
C VAL A 400 -2.77 -10.20 2.33
N ARG A 401 -3.01 -11.47 2.68
CA ARG A 401 -1.96 -12.47 2.90
C ARG A 401 -1.78 -13.27 1.62
N LEU A 402 -0.56 -13.32 1.10
CA LEU A 402 -0.15 -14.21 0.01
C LEU A 402 0.04 -15.65 0.54
N PRO A 403 -0.22 -16.70 -0.27
CA PRO A 403 0.12 -18.07 0.09
C PRO A 403 1.64 -18.21 0.27
N VAL A 404 2.04 -18.97 1.29
CA VAL A 404 3.42 -19.11 1.80
C VAL A 404 4.39 -19.82 0.83
N ASP A 405 3.92 -20.32 -0.32
CA ASP A 405 4.73 -21.14 -1.22
C ASP A 405 4.75 -20.68 -2.70
N ALA A 406 4.43 -19.42 -2.99
CA ALA A 406 4.58 -18.90 -4.36
C ALA A 406 6.06 -18.60 -4.67
N GLU A 407 6.66 -19.35 -5.60
CA GLU A 407 7.97 -19.03 -6.18
C GLU A 407 8.01 -17.58 -6.68
N PRO A 408 9.17 -16.90 -6.62
CA PRO A 408 9.28 -15.49 -6.99
C PRO A 408 8.91 -15.30 -8.46
N LEU A 409 7.70 -14.77 -8.71
CA LEU A 409 7.31 -14.21 -10.00
C LEU A 409 8.37 -13.18 -10.41
N GLU A 410 9.02 -13.42 -11.55
CA GLU A 410 10.00 -12.51 -12.13
C GLU A 410 9.43 -11.08 -12.17
N ALA A 411 10.28 -10.11 -11.82
CA ALA A 411 9.90 -8.72 -11.62
C ALA A 411 9.02 -8.19 -12.75
N THR A 412 7.82 -7.73 -12.38
CA THR A 412 6.89 -7.02 -13.25
C THR A 412 7.57 -5.80 -13.87
N ALA A 413 7.82 -5.85 -15.17
CA ALA A 413 8.58 -4.81 -15.86
C ALA A 413 7.63 -3.88 -16.62
N TRP A 414 7.50 -2.64 -16.17
CA TRP A 414 6.97 -1.57 -17.01
C TRP A 414 7.90 -1.38 -18.21
N VAL A 415 7.43 -1.69 -19.40
CA VAL A 415 8.24 -1.56 -20.62
C VAL A 415 8.09 -0.15 -21.17
N ARG A 416 9.24 0.48 -21.40
CA ARG A 416 9.32 1.82 -21.96
C ARG A 416 9.36 1.75 -23.46
N VAL A 417 8.44 2.43 -24.13
CA VAL A 417 8.50 2.60 -25.59
C VAL A 417 8.86 4.07 -25.90
N PRO A 418 10.13 4.36 -26.26
CA PRO A 418 10.59 5.72 -26.53
C PRO A 418 10.10 6.21 -27.90
N PHE A 419 9.55 7.42 -27.95
CA PHE A 419 9.12 8.06 -29.20
C PHE A 419 9.64 9.49 -29.29
N GLY A 420 10.08 9.90 -30.48
CA GLY A 420 10.67 11.22 -30.76
C GLY A 420 9.75 12.41 -30.50
N THR A 421 8.45 12.16 -30.29
CA THR A 421 7.44 13.03 -29.65
C THR A 421 6.10 12.28 -29.73
N LEU A 422 5.55 11.79 -28.60
CA LEU A 422 4.28 11.03 -28.60
C LEU A 422 3.13 11.75 -29.34
N TYR A 423 3.10 13.09 -29.28
CA TYR A 423 2.07 13.91 -29.91
C TYR A 423 2.24 14.06 -31.42
N SER A 424 3.46 13.95 -31.95
CA SER A 424 3.74 13.97 -33.40
C SER A 424 3.40 12.64 -34.06
N SER A 425 3.34 11.56 -33.27
CA SER A 425 2.93 10.22 -33.70
C SER A 425 1.44 9.97 -33.59
N ALA A 426 0.65 10.92 -33.05
CA ALA A 426 -0.80 10.80 -33.11
C ALA A 426 -1.25 10.95 -34.58
N PRO A 427 -2.18 10.12 -35.07
CA PRO A 427 -2.66 10.24 -36.43
C PRO A 427 -3.28 11.63 -36.65
N PRO A 428 -2.97 12.34 -37.76
CA PRO A 428 -3.61 13.60 -38.10
C PRO A 428 -5.15 13.46 -38.12
N PRO A 429 -5.90 14.52 -37.75
CA PRO A 429 -7.35 14.49 -37.75
C PRO A 429 -7.88 14.04 -39.12
N GLY A 430 -8.72 13.00 -39.14
CA GLY A 430 -9.33 12.49 -40.37
C GLY A 430 -8.50 11.43 -41.13
N GLN A 431 -7.37 10.96 -40.61
CA GLN A 431 -6.71 9.78 -41.18
C GLN A 431 -7.59 8.54 -40.90
N THR A 432 -7.99 7.84 -41.97
CA THR A 432 -8.87 6.68 -41.88
C THR A 432 -8.23 5.57 -41.05
N VAL A 433 -9.03 4.97 -40.17
CA VAL A 433 -8.68 3.80 -39.34
C VAL A 433 -8.07 2.73 -40.24
N ARG A 434 -6.81 2.36 -40.00
CA ARG A 434 -6.26 1.15 -40.59
C ARG A 434 -6.99 -0.02 -39.93
N VAL A 435 -8.02 -0.55 -40.58
CA VAL A 435 -8.62 -1.83 -40.19
C VAL A 435 -7.52 -2.88 -40.37
N ARG A 436 -6.93 -3.33 -39.26
CA ARG A 436 -5.91 -4.38 -39.26
C ARG A 436 -6.60 -5.71 -38.99
N SER A 437 -6.52 -6.64 -39.95
CA SER A 437 -6.68 -8.07 -39.69
C SER A 437 -7.96 -8.52 -38.95
N GLY A 438 -9.11 -7.86 -39.17
CA GLY A 438 -10.37 -8.23 -38.50
C GLY A 438 -10.53 -7.73 -37.06
N LEU A 439 -9.53 -7.03 -36.50
CA LEU A 439 -9.63 -6.32 -35.23
C LEU A 439 -10.29 -4.94 -35.47
N GLU A 440 -11.40 -4.68 -34.77
CA GLU A 440 -12.01 -3.35 -34.74
C GLU A 440 -11.21 -2.44 -33.79
N LEU A 441 -10.24 -1.72 -34.35
CA LEU A 441 -9.37 -0.83 -33.56
C LEU A 441 -10.12 0.45 -33.20
N MET A 442 -10.11 0.78 -31.91
CA MET A 442 -10.63 2.05 -31.40
C MET A 442 -9.86 3.23 -31.99
N THR A 443 -10.57 4.26 -32.45
CA THR A 443 -9.91 5.48 -32.95
C THR A 443 -9.23 6.19 -31.78
N VAL A 444 -7.92 6.47 -31.93
CA VAL A 444 -7.15 7.22 -30.94
C VAL A 444 -7.02 8.66 -31.42
N ARG A 445 -7.50 9.61 -30.61
CA ARG A 445 -7.48 11.03 -30.93
C ARG A 445 -6.47 11.77 -30.08
N ALA A 446 -5.67 12.61 -30.72
CA ALA A 446 -4.96 13.68 -30.03
C ALA A 446 -5.98 14.68 -29.47
N LEU A 447 -5.95 14.89 -28.15
CA LEU A 447 -6.77 15.90 -27.50
C LEU A 447 -6.45 17.28 -28.08
N THR A 448 -7.43 17.93 -28.72
CA THR A 448 -7.29 19.28 -29.34
C THR A 448 -6.98 20.38 -28.32
N HIS A 449 -7.14 20.10 -27.03
CA HIS A 449 -6.89 21.02 -25.91
C HIS A 449 -5.78 20.55 -24.96
N THR A 450 -5.07 19.45 -25.29
CA THR A 450 -3.80 19.18 -24.62
C THR A 450 -2.80 20.17 -25.20
N PRO A 451 -2.29 21.11 -24.39
CA PRO A 451 -1.35 22.08 -24.92
C PRO A 451 -0.20 21.30 -25.55
N PRO A 452 0.31 21.71 -26.73
CA PRO A 452 1.58 21.18 -27.20
C PRO A 452 2.60 21.30 -26.05
N PRO A 453 3.68 20.50 -26.03
CA PRO A 453 4.77 20.64 -25.06
C PRO A 453 5.53 21.97 -25.20
N ASP A 454 4.86 23.02 -25.65
CA ASP A 454 5.33 24.36 -25.85
C ASP A 454 5.19 25.19 -24.56
N ALA A 455 6.25 25.92 -24.25
CA ALA A 455 6.66 26.37 -22.92
C ALA A 455 5.82 27.53 -22.32
N THR A 456 4.62 27.82 -22.84
CA THR A 456 3.90 29.08 -22.55
C THR A 456 2.58 28.91 -21.80
N SER A 457 2.04 27.69 -21.69
CA SER A 457 0.74 27.44 -21.04
C SER A 457 0.91 26.95 -19.60
N ALA A 458 1.52 27.76 -18.73
CA ALA A 458 1.09 27.74 -17.33
C ALA A 458 -0.27 28.45 -17.29
N ALA A 459 -1.31 27.78 -16.76
CA ALA A 459 -2.57 28.45 -16.52
C ALA A 459 -2.31 29.70 -15.67
N ARG A 460 -2.72 30.89 -16.14
CA ARG A 460 -2.72 32.12 -15.34
C ARG A 460 -3.35 31.79 -13.98
N SER A 461 -2.70 32.19 -12.89
CA SER A 461 -3.23 31.99 -11.55
C SER A 461 -4.63 32.63 -11.44
N LEU A 462 -5.47 32.12 -10.53
CA LEU A 462 -6.82 32.68 -10.31
C LEU A 462 -6.76 34.19 -9.99
N ALA A 463 -5.69 34.63 -9.32
CA ALA A 463 -5.37 36.04 -9.07
C ALA A 463 -5.11 36.81 -10.39
N GLU A 464 -4.34 36.25 -11.32
CA GLU A 464 -4.05 36.84 -12.65
C GLU A 464 -5.26 36.80 -13.62
N ARG A 465 -6.34 36.10 -13.28
CA ARG A 465 -7.59 36.06 -14.07
C ARG A 465 -8.65 37.01 -13.56
N LEU A 466 -8.57 37.42 -12.29
CA LEU A 466 -9.56 38.26 -11.62
C LEU A 466 -9.17 39.75 -11.58
N ASP A 467 -7.93 40.09 -11.93
CA ASP A 467 -7.41 41.46 -11.87
C ASP A 467 -7.19 42.02 -13.28
N ASN A 468 -8.08 42.91 -13.73
CA ASN A 468 -8.03 43.52 -15.08
C ASN A 468 -7.07 44.72 -15.17
N ASP A 469 -6.50 45.20 -14.06
CA ASP A 469 -5.76 46.46 -14.00
C ASP A 469 -4.26 46.32 -13.62
N VAL A 470 -3.72 45.09 -13.58
CA VAL A 470 -2.30 44.89 -13.26
C VAL A 470 -1.46 45.00 -14.55
N PRO A 471 -0.47 45.93 -14.62
CA PRO A 471 0.42 46.03 -15.76
C PRO A 471 1.18 44.70 -15.97
N PRO A 472 1.43 44.29 -17.23
CA PRO A 472 2.03 42.99 -17.51
C PRO A 472 3.37 42.87 -16.77
N PRO A 473 3.58 41.80 -15.97
CA PRO A 473 4.86 41.62 -15.29
C PRO A 473 5.96 41.47 -16.33
N ALA A 474 7.16 41.98 -16.01
CA ALA A 474 8.37 41.82 -16.82
C ALA A 474 8.50 40.35 -17.28
N PRO A 475 8.94 40.09 -18.53
CA PRO A 475 8.98 38.75 -19.11
C PRO A 475 9.79 37.83 -18.19
N ARG A 476 9.09 36.91 -17.52
CA ARG A 476 9.73 35.91 -16.66
C ARG A 476 10.76 35.16 -17.51
N ARG A 477 12.02 35.11 -17.05
CA ARG A 477 13.05 34.23 -17.63
C ARG A 477 12.45 32.83 -17.73
N ARG A 478 12.42 32.30 -18.96
CA ARG A 478 11.98 30.93 -19.25
C ARG A 478 12.78 30.00 -18.32
N PRO A 479 12.14 29.14 -17.52
CA PRO A 479 12.87 28.02 -16.96
C PRO A 479 13.29 27.14 -18.14
N ASP A 480 14.59 27.03 -18.39
CA ASP A 480 15.21 26.16 -19.41
C ASP A 480 15.07 24.65 -19.07
N VAL A 481 13.98 24.27 -18.42
CA VAL A 481 13.70 22.87 -18.10
C VAL A 481 13.00 22.26 -19.31
N ILE A 482 13.80 21.70 -20.20
CA ILE A 482 13.39 20.83 -21.30
C ILE A 482 12.44 19.77 -20.72
N ARG A 483 11.13 19.92 -20.97
CA ARG A 483 10.14 18.91 -20.63
C ARG A 483 10.50 17.65 -21.42
N ARG A 484 10.91 16.59 -20.71
CA ARG A 484 11.20 15.32 -21.37
C ARG A 484 9.96 14.86 -22.14
N PRO A 485 10.11 14.32 -23.35
CA PRO A 485 8.96 13.85 -24.12
C PRO A 485 8.20 12.82 -23.29
N PRO A 486 6.86 12.86 -23.30
CA PRO A 486 6.07 11.89 -22.57
C PRO A 486 6.37 10.49 -23.11
N VAL A 487 6.17 9.49 -22.26
CA VAL A 487 6.64 8.11 -22.49
C VAL A 487 5.46 7.16 -22.40
N LEU A 488 5.24 6.34 -23.42
CA LEU A 488 4.26 5.26 -23.33
C LEU A 488 4.84 4.13 -22.46
N ARG A 489 4.05 3.67 -21.50
CA ARG A 489 4.39 2.55 -20.62
C ARG A 489 3.39 1.43 -20.78
N ILE A 490 3.89 0.22 -21.00
CA ILE A 490 3.10 -1.00 -21.07
C ILE A 490 3.44 -1.87 -19.87
N TYR A 491 2.43 -2.36 -19.17
CA TYR A 491 2.62 -3.33 -18.10
C TYR A 491 2.74 -4.72 -18.72
N ASP A 492 3.87 -5.39 -18.50
CA ASP A 492 4.09 -6.74 -19.01
C ASP A 492 4.26 -7.75 -17.87
N GLN A 493 3.41 -8.77 -17.87
CA GLN A 493 3.51 -9.96 -17.02
C GLN A 493 3.94 -11.21 -17.83
N GLY A 494 4.68 -10.98 -18.92
CA GLY A 494 5.23 -12.02 -19.80
C GLY A 494 4.39 -12.33 -21.03
N SER A 495 3.37 -11.52 -21.35
CA SER A 495 2.49 -11.75 -22.50
C SER A 495 2.23 -10.50 -23.33
N ALA A 496 2.27 -9.30 -22.74
CA ALA A 496 1.97 -8.06 -23.45
C ALA A 496 3.00 -7.78 -24.56
N LEU A 497 4.29 -7.99 -24.29
CA LEU A 497 5.32 -7.82 -25.32
C LEU A 497 5.25 -8.87 -26.43
N ALA A 498 4.83 -10.09 -26.11
CA ALA A 498 4.66 -11.13 -27.12
C ALA A 498 3.53 -10.75 -28.10
N VAL A 499 2.43 -10.20 -27.59
CA VAL A 499 1.33 -9.65 -28.40
C VAL A 499 1.84 -8.51 -29.28
N LEU A 500 2.52 -7.52 -28.71
CA LEU A 500 3.04 -6.38 -29.47
C LEU A 500 4.04 -6.80 -30.56
N ARG A 501 4.90 -7.80 -30.30
CA ARG A 501 5.82 -8.36 -31.30
C ARG A 501 5.06 -9.08 -32.40
N SER A 502 4.11 -9.94 -32.04
CA SER A 502 3.26 -10.64 -33.00
C SER A 502 2.55 -9.65 -33.93
N GLU A 503 1.93 -8.60 -33.39
CA GLU A 503 1.26 -7.57 -34.19
C GLU A 503 2.23 -6.75 -35.06
N SER A 504 3.43 -6.49 -34.58
CA SER A 504 4.49 -5.86 -35.37
C SER A 504 4.91 -6.72 -36.55
N ASP A 505 5.09 -8.03 -36.33
CA ASP A 505 5.50 -9.00 -37.35
C ASP A 505 4.41 -9.21 -38.39
N HIS A 506 3.14 -9.32 -37.98
CA HIS A 506 1.99 -9.48 -38.88
C HIS A 506 1.76 -8.25 -39.74
N SER A 507 1.95 -7.04 -39.19
CA SER A 507 1.73 -5.80 -39.93
C SER A 507 2.91 -5.43 -40.86
N GLY A 508 4.11 -5.97 -40.61
CA GLY A 508 5.32 -5.59 -41.35
C GLY A 508 5.74 -4.13 -41.15
N PHE A 509 5.17 -3.43 -40.16
CA PHE A 509 5.45 -2.03 -39.85
C PHE A 509 5.92 -1.86 -38.41
N ASN A 510 6.80 -0.88 -38.20
CA ASN A 510 7.12 -0.41 -36.85
C ASN A 510 5.87 0.22 -36.23
N LEU A 511 5.37 -0.36 -35.14
CA LEU A 511 4.23 0.15 -34.39
C LEU A 511 4.57 1.54 -33.83
N ASN A 512 3.76 2.54 -34.16
CA ASN A 512 3.83 3.84 -33.51
C ASN A 512 3.09 3.81 -32.15
N ALA A 513 3.19 4.88 -31.36
CA ALA A 513 2.57 4.92 -30.04
C ALA A 513 1.03 4.76 -30.08
N ALA A 514 0.37 5.33 -31.10
CA ALA A 514 -1.07 5.19 -31.26
C ALA A 514 -1.44 3.75 -31.63
N ASP A 515 -0.68 3.09 -32.50
CA ASP A 515 -0.86 1.67 -32.82
C ASP A 515 -0.74 0.80 -31.55
N ILE A 516 0.27 1.04 -30.71
CA ILE A 516 0.46 0.28 -29.47
C ILE A 516 -0.70 0.50 -28.51
N ILE A 517 -1.19 1.74 -28.37
CA ILE A 517 -2.37 2.04 -27.53
C ILE A 517 -3.61 1.33 -28.08
N GLN A 518 -3.81 1.33 -29.40
CA GLN A 518 -4.93 0.61 -30.03
C GLN A 518 -4.86 -0.89 -29.75
N ILE A 519 -3.68 -1.50 -29.89
CA ILE A 519 -3.45 -2.91 -29.61
C ILE A 519 -3.64 -3.19 -28.11
N ALA A 520 -3.14 -2.32 -27.23
CA ALA A 520 -3.33 -2.43 -25.78
C ALA A 520 -4.81 -2.36 -25.39
N ILE A 521 -5.56 -1.41 -25.95
CA ILE A 521 -7.00 -1.34 -25.75
C ILE A 521 -7.67 -2.60 -26.30
N ALA A 522 -7.35 -3.02 -27.53
CA ALA A 522 -7.95 -4.20 -28.16
C ALA A 522 -7.81 -5.46 -27.30
N HIS A 523 -6.60 -5.75 -26.82
CA HIS A 523 -6.31 -6.92 -25.99
C HIS A 523 -6.41 -6.68 -24.48
N GLY A 524 -7.02 -5.57 -24.04
CA GLY A 524 -7.18 -5.27 -22.62
C GLY A 524 -5.86 -5.27 -21.83
N MET A 525 -4.76 -4.82 -22.44
CA MET A 525 -3.47 -4.69 -21.78
C MET A 525 -3.43 -3.42 -20.94
N GLN A 526 -2.76 -3.47 -19.79
CA GLN A 526 -2.59 -2.29 -18.95
C GLN A 526 -1.49 -1.38 -19.51
N PHE A 527 -1.77 -0.08 -19.62
CA PHE A 527 -0.83 0.92 -20.13
C PHE A 527 -1.01 2.30 -19.49
N HIS A 528 0.01 3.14 -19.59
CA HIS A 528 -0.04 4.54 -19.19
C HIS A 528 0.63 5.45 -20.22
N THR A 529 0.11 6.67 -20.34
CA THR A 529 0.73 7.79 -21.06
C THR A 529 0.93 8.97 -20.10
N PRO A 530 1.73 8.78 -19.04
CA PRO A 530 1.79 9.72 -17.94
C PRO A 530 2.57 10.98 -18.34
N VAL A 531 2.26 12.09 -17.65
CA VAL A 531 2.91 13.40 -17.84
C VAL A 531 3.60 13.85 -16.55
N GLN A 532 4.62 14.69 -16.69
CA GLN A 532 5.21 15.37 -15.55
C GLN A 532 4.35 16.60 -15.21
N VAL A 533 3.99 16.75 -13.93
CA VAL A 533 3.23 17.90 -13.44
C VAL A 533 4.11 18.71 -12.51
N VAL A 534 4.19 20.01 -12.76
CA VAL A 534 4.95 20.95 -11.95
C VAL A 534 4.03 21.48 -10.86
N ASN A 535 4.40 21.28 -9.59
CA ASN A 535 3.62 21.71 -8.41
C ASN A 535 2.20 21.12 -8.37
N PRO A 536 2.05 19.78 -8.26
CA PRO A 536 0.73 19.15 -8.21
C PRO A 536 -0.11 19.68 -7.03
N ASN A 537 -1.40 19.90 -7.27
CA ASN A 537 -2.41 20.21 -6.28
C ASN A 537 -3.46 19.08 -6.22
N GLU A 538 -3.05 17.99 -5.59
CA GLU A 538 -3.77 16.71 -5.59
C GLU A 538 -5.17 16.79 -4.96
N SER A 539 -5.42 17.79 -4.11
CA SER A 539 -6.72 18.00 -3.48
C SER A 539 -7.82 18.28 -4.50
N VAL A 540 -7.49 18.98 -5.60
CA VAL A 540 -8.45 19.32 -6.65
C VAL A 540 -8.84 18.09 -7.44
N THR A 541 -7.88 17.26 -7.82
CA THR A 541 -8.16 15.98 -8.49
C THR A 541 -8.91 15.04 -7.56
N LEU A 542 -8.50 14.90 -6.30
CA LEU A 542 -9.13 13.98 -5.35
C LEU A 542 -10.65 14.22 -5.23
N ASN A 543 -11.07 15.49 -5.19
CA ASN A 543 -12.49 15.85 -5.12
C ASN A 543 -13.30 15.37 -6.34
N GLN A 544 -12.68 15.17 -7.50
CA GLN A 544 -13.33 14.65 -8.70
C GLN A 544 -13.59 13.14 -8.63
N HIS A 545 -12.90 12.44 -7.73
CA HIS A 545 -13.01 10.98 -7.56
C HIS A 545 -13.91 10.57 -6.39
N VAL A 546 -14.49 11.51 -5.64
CA VAL A 546 -15.39 11.21 -4.51
C VAL A 546 -16.67 10.55 -5.02
N VAL A 547 -16.96 9.34 -4.55
CA VAL A 547 -18.18 8.60 -4.91
C VAL A 547 -19.23 8.81 -3.82
N SER A 548 -20.46 9.16 -4.21
CA SER A 548 -21.56 9.30 -3.25
C SER A 548 -21.98 7.94 -2.69
N ASN A 549 -22.31 7.89 -1.39
CA ASN A 549 -22.86 6.68 -0.76
C ASN A 549 -24.14 6.19 -1.44
N ALA A 550 -24.89 7.06 -2.12
CA ALA A 550 -26.09 6.67 -2.88
C ALA A 550 -25.80 5.86 -4.16
N TRP A 551 -24.52 5.72 -4.54
CA TRP A 551 -24.12 4.94 -5.72
C TRP A 551 -23.83 3.48 -5.38
N TRP A 552 -23.83 3.12 -4.10
CA TRP A 552 -23.60 1.74 -3.66
C TRP A 552 -24.93 1.00 -3.69
N PRO A 553 -25.08 -0.04 -4.53
CA PRO A 553 -26.28 -0.85 -4.53
C PRO A 553 -26.47 -1.55 -3.18
N ASP A 554 -27.74 -1.64 -2.75
CA ASP A 554 -28.12 -2.34 -1.53
C ASP A 554 -28.21 -3.85 -1.81
N GLY A 555 -27.58 -4.67 -0.97
CA GLY A 555 -27.61 -6.13 -1.07
C GLY A 555 -28.97 -6.75 -0.84
N ALA A 556 -29.94 -5.99 -0.30
CA ALA A 556 -31.34 -6.40 -0.20
C ALA A 556 -32.11 -6.26 -1.52
N MET A 557 -31.55 -5.60 -2.54
CA MET A 557 -32.21 -5.49 -3.86
C MET A 557 -32.34 -6.86 -4.52
N SER A 558 -33.42 -7.06 -5.27
CA SER A 558 -33.50 -8.21 -6.18
C SER A 558 -32.38 -8.17 -7.20
N SER A 559 -31.92 -9.34 -7.66
CA SER A 559 -30.82 -9.46 -8.64
C SER A 559 -30.99 -8.55 -9.86
N GLY A 560 -32.19 -8.50 -10.46
CA GLY A 560 -32.44 -7.61 -11.60
C GLY A 560 -32.43 -6.12 -11.28
N ASN A 561 -32.86 -5.72 -10.07
CA ASN A 561 -32.75 -4.33 -9.63
C ASN A 561 -31.30 -3.95 -9.34
N LEU A 562 -30.54 -4.88 -8.77
CA LEU A 562 -29.14 -4.71 -8.44
C LEU A 562 -28.29 -4.49 -9.69
N VAL A 563 -28.49 -5.31 -10.72
CA VAL A 563 -27.78 -5.19 -12.01
C VAL A 563 -28.15 -3.89 -12.70
N ARG A 564 -29.44 -3.53 -12.78
CA ARG A 564 -29.88 -2.24 -13.33
C ARG A 564 -29.28 -1.04 -12.57
N ALA A 565 -29.20 -1.11 -11.25
CA ALA A 565 -28.59 -0.06 -10.44
C ALA A 565 -27.08 0.05 -10.74
N TRP A 566 -26.38 -1.08 -10.84
CA TRP A 566 -24.96 -1.12 -11.20
C TRP A 566 -24.70 -0.51 -12.59
N GLU A 567 -25.44 -0.92 -13.62
CA GLU A 567 -25.31 -0.35 -14.97
C GLU A 567 -25.56 1.16 -14.98
N ALA A 568 -26.60 1.62 -14.28
CA ALA A 568 -26.90 3.04 -14.14
C ALA A 568 -25.77 3.81 -13.42
N ASN A 569 -25.10 3.19 -12.44
CA ASN A 569 -23.98 3.79 -11.74
C ASN A 569 -22.70 3.83 -12.58
N ILE A 570 -22.43 2.82 -13.41
CA ILE A 570 -21.35 2.88 -14.41
C ILE A 570 -21.58 4.05 -15.36
N LEU A 571 -22.78 4.15 -15.94
CA LEU A 571 -23.13 5.25 -16.85
C LEU A 571 -23.12 6.63 -16.16
N ARG A 572 -23.28 6.67 -14.83
CA ARG A 572 -23.13 7.89 -14.05
C ARG A 572 -21.66 8.25 -13.84
N LEU A 573 -20.81 7.26 -13.50
CA LEU A 573 -19.36 7.43 -13.41
C LEU A 573 -18.77 7.90 -14.73
N ALA A 574 -19.20 7.29 -15.83
CA ALA A 574 -18.83 7.60 -17.21
C ALA A 574 -18.95 9.08 -17.60
N LYS A 575 -19.83 9.84 -16.92
CA LYS A 575 -19.98 11.28 -17.15
C LYS A 575 -18.76 12.08 -16.70
N ARG A 576 -17.89 11.50 -15.88
CA ARG A 576 -16.63 12.10 -15.44
C ARG A 576 -15.58 11.92 -16.54
N PRO A 577 -14.84 12.99 -16.92
CA PRO A 577 -13.93 12.93 -18.07
C PRO A 577 -12.84 11.87 -17.99
N HIS A 578 -12.38 11.49 -16.80
CA HIS A 578 -11.28 10.54 -16.61
C HIS A 578 -11.70 9.08 -16.66
N VAL A 579 -12.97 8.75 -16.38
CA VAL A 579 -13.38 7.38 -16.05
C VAL A 579 -13.16 6.41 -17.20
N TRP A 580 -13.60 6.74 -18.41
CA TRP A 580 -13.40 5.87 -19.58
C TRP A 580 -11.95 5.67 -19.92
N ARG A 581 -11.18 6.76 -19.91
CA ARG A 581 -9.76 6.69 -20.20
C ARG A 581 -9.02 5.83 -19.16
N ALA A 582 -9.24 6.08 -17.88
CA ALA A 582 -8.62 5.34 -16.78
C ALA A 582 -9.01 3.86 -16.78
N ALA A 583 -10.29 3.53 -17.02
CA ALA A 583 -10.76 2.14 -17.09
C ALA A 583 -10.13 1.38 -18.25
N LEU A 584 -10.04 2.00 -19.44
CA LEU A 584 -9.38 1.39 -20.61
C LEU A 584 -7.88 1.19 -20.39
N MET A 585 -7.22 2.14 -19.73
CA MET A 585 -5.79 2.06 -19.37
C MET A 585 -5.47 1.01 -18.32
N LEU A 586 -6.37 0.76 -17.37
CA LEU A 586 -6.20 -0.29 -16.37
C LEU A 586 -6.14 -1.69 -17.00
N GLY A 587 -6.65 -1.85 -18.22
CA GLY A 587 -6.70 -3.14 -18.89
C GLY A 587 -7.68 -4.10 -18.23
N GLY A 588 -7.53 -5.39 -18.55
CA GLY A 588 -8.27 -6.50 -18.01
C GLY A 588 -9.78 -6.28 -17.93
N LEU A 589 -10.34 -6.63 -16.78
CA LEU A 589 -11.77 -6.56 -16.54
C LEU A 589 -12.33 -5.13 -16.61
N TYR A 590 -11.60 -4.13 -16.08
CA TYR A 590 -12.05 -2.74 -16.13
C TYR A 590 -12.16 -2.24 -17.57
N SER A 591 -11.15 -2.53 -18.40
CA SER A 591 -11.16 -2.16 -19.82
C SER A 591 -12.30 -2.87 -20.55
N ARG A 592 -12.54 -4.16 -20.27
CA ARG A 592 -13.61 -4.92 -20.93
C ARG A 592 -15.02 -4.46 -20.51
N ILE A 593 -15.25 -4.17 -19.23
CA ILE A 593 -16.50 -3.56 -18.77
C ILE A 593 -16.67 -2.18 -19.42
N ALA A 594 -15.62 -1.35 -19.46
CA ALA A 594 -15.70 -0.03 -20.09
C ALA A 594 -16.16 -0.15 -21.54
N LYS A 595 -15.55 -1.03 -22.34
CA LYS A 595 -15.92 -1.28 -23.74
C LYS A 595 -17.40 -1.65 -23.95
N GLU A 596 -18.00 -2.40 -23.02
CA GLU A 596 -19.43 -2.78 -23.09
C GLU A 596 -20.36 -1.56 -23.00
N TYR A 597 -19.94 -0.50 -22.28
CA TYR A 597 -20.76 0.68 -22.02
C TYR A 597 -20.20 1.95 -22.67
N LEU A 598 -19.23 1.82 -23.58
CA LEU A 598 -18.69 2.97 -24.30
C LEU A 598 -19.77 3.59 -25.20
N PRO A 599 -19.86 4.93 -25.26
CA PRO A 599 -20.69 5.60 -26.25
C PRO A 599 -20.23 5.23 -27.67
N ASP A 600 -21.19 5.09 -28.59
CA ASP A 600 -20.90 4.92 -30.01
C ASP A 600 -20.01 6.06 -30.51
N GLY A 601 -18.94 5.70 -31.23
CA GLY A 601 -17.97 6.66 -31.75
C GLY A 601 -17.04 7.26 -30.70
N TYR A 602 -16.93 6.68 -29.49
CA TYR A 602 -15.94 7.11 -28.51
C TYR A 602 -14.51 6.98 -29.09
N GLU A 603 -13.79 8.09 -29.08
CA GLU A 603 -12.38 8.16 -29.48
C GLU A 603 -11.51 8.19 -28.22
N PHE A 604 -10.53 7.29 -28.12
CA PHE A 604 -9.64 7.26 -26.97
C PHE A 604 -8.74 8.50 -26.96
N PRO A 605 -8.81 9.34 -25.91
CA PRO A 605 -7.92 10.49 -25.78
C PRO A 605 -6.51 10.01 -25.46
N PHE A 606 -5.54 10.33 -26.33
CA PHE A 606 -4.17 9.82 -26.23
C PHE A 606 -3.48 10.19 -24.91
N GLY A 607 -3.68 11.40 -24.40
CA GLY A 607 -3.03 11.91 -23.20
C GLY A 607 -3.96 12.08 -22.00
N PRO A 608 -3.41 12.40 -20.82
CA PRO A 608 -4.20 12.55 -19.60
C PRO A 608 -5.23 13.70 -19.69
N THR A 609 -6.29 13.61 -18.89
CA THR A 609 -7.27 14.68 -18.78
C THR A 609 -6.66 15.98 -18.26
N ARG A 610 -7.34 17.10 -18.54
CA ARG A 610 -6.87 18.43 -18.12
C ARG A 610 -6.67 18.53 -16.61
N ALA A 611 -7.52 17.88 -15.81
CA ALA A 611 -7.41 17.88 -14.37
C ALA A 611 -6.07 17.27 -13.90
N VAL A 612 -5.68 16.14 -14.49
CA VAL A 612 -4.38 15.51 -14.21
C VAL A 612 -3.22 16.40 -14.65
N VAL A 613 -3.31 16.99 -15.85
CA VAL A 613 -2.25 17.87 -16.37
C VAL A 613 -2.05 19.11 -15.49
N ASP A 614 -3.13 19.72 -15.01
CA ASP A 614 -3.10 20.97 -14.24
C ASP A 614 -2.77 20.74 -12.75
N TYR A 615 -3.27 19.65 -12.17
CA TYR A 615 -3.26 19.45 -10.72
C TYR A 615 -2.52 18.19 -10.27
N GLY A 616 -2.07 17.34 -11.20
CA GLY A 616 -1.42 16.08 -10.87
C GLY A 616 -2.43 15.05 -10.38
N VAL A 617 -1.94 14.08 -9.62
CA VAL A 617 -2.75 13.03 -8.99
C VAL A 617 -2.15 12.73 -7.63
N PRO A 618 -2.96 12.20 -6.68
CA PRO A 618 -2.47 11.77 -5.38
C PRO A 618 -1.26 10.87 -5.49
N ILE A 619 -0.36 10.96 -4.50
CA ILE A 619 0.89 10.19 -4.44
C ILE A 619 0.70 8.72 -4.85
N VAL A 620 -0.41 8.12 -4.43
CA VAL A 620 -0.72 6.69 -4.64
C VAL A 620 -0.95 6.27 -6.07
N TYR A 621 -1.35 7.20 -6.93
CA TYR A 621 -1.66 6.95 -8.34
C TYR A 621 -0.57 7.46 -9.27
N ARG A 622 0.54 7.96 -8.72
CA ARG A 622 1.68 8.42 -9.52
C ARG A 622 2.38 7.22 -10.15
N VAL A 623 2.69 7.36 -11.44
CA VAL A 623 3.48 6.38 -12.19
C VAL A 623 4.95 6.71 -12.01
N SER A 624 5.70 5.78 -11.45
CA SER A 624 7.12 5.96 -11.18
C SER A 624 7.92 6.02 -12.47
N HIS A 625 8.77 7.04 -12.61
CA HIS A 625 9.79 7.05 -13.64
C HIS A 625 11.07 6.33 -13.18
N ASP A 626 11.81 5.73 -14.11
CA ASP A 626 13.09 5.04 -13.89
C ASP A 626 14.15 5.91 -13.17
N ASP A 627 14.00 7.24 -13.21
CA ASP A 627 14.86 8.21 -12.54
C ASP A 627 14.30 8.67 -11.17
N GLY A 628 13.20 8.07 -10.73
CA GLY A 628 12.51 8.39 -9.49
C GLY A 628 11.72 9.70 -9.53
N ILE A 629 11.47 10.28 -10.73
CA ILE A 629 10.56 11.41 -10.89
C ILE A 629 9.11 10.87 -10.93
N PRO A 630 8.18 11.42 -10.12
CA PRO A 630 6.78 11.04 -10.20
C PRO A 630 6.15 11.56 -11.49
N LEU A 631 5.42 10.70 -12.20
CA LEU A 631 4.56 11.09 -13.31
C LEU A 631 3.08 10.89 -12.95
N HIS A 632 2.21 11.58 -13.65
CA HIS A 632 0.78 11.65 -13.37
C HIS A 632 -0.03 11.21 -14.59
N ASP A 633 -1.04 10.39 -14.37
CA ASP A 633 -1.97 9.93 -15.42
C ASP A 633 -3.38 9.80 -14.84
N ASP A 634 -4.39 9.63 -15.70
CA ASP A 634 -5.75 9.36 -15.23
C ASP A 634 -5.81 8.04 -14.46
N TYR A 635 -6.61 8.02 -13.41
CA TYR A 635 -6.79 6.86 -12.54
C TYR A 635 -8.26 6.70 -12.14
N LEU A 636 -8.63 5.52 -11.68
CA LEU A 636 -9.87 5.30 -10.94
C LEU A 636 -9.53 5.20 -9.44
N SER A 637 -10.23 5.94 -8.59
CA SER A 637 -10.12 5.74 -7.15
C SER A 637 -10.63 4.36 -6.75
N GLU A 638 -10.30 3.92 -5.53
CA GLU A 638 -10.75 2.61 -5.06
C GLU A 638 -12.29 2.52 -5.02
N ASP A 639 -12.97 3.56 -4.55
CA ASP A 639 -14.44 3.61 -4.60
C ASP A 639 -14.97 3.54 -6.04
N GLU A 640 -14.34 4.23 -7.00
CA GLU A 640 -14.75 4.17 -8.40
C GLU A 640 -14.56 2.77 -8.99
N ARG A 641 -13.44 2.09 -8.66
CA ARG A 641 -13.19 0.69 -9.04
C ARG A 641 -14.23 -0.25 -8.46
N LEU A 642 -14.58 -0.08 -7.18
CA LEU A 642 -15.59 -0.89 -6.50
C LEU A 642 -16.98 -0.72 -7.12
N ILE A 643 -17.38 0.52 -7.46
CA ILE A 643 -18.61 0.73 -8.22
C ILE A 643 -18.51 0.08 -9.61
N PHE A 644 -17.37 0.18 -10.28
CA PHE A 644 -17.16 -0.41 -11.60
C PHE A 644 -17.40 -1.93 -11.62
N ILE A 645 -16.92 -2.65 -10.61
CA ILE A 645 -17.12 -4.11 -10.47
C ILE A 645 -18.45 -4.48 -9.78
N GLY A 646 -19.30 -3.50 -9.48
CA GLY A 646 -20.59 -3.72 -8.84
C GLY A 646 -20.47 -4.26 -7.42
N ALA A 647 -19.65 -3.62 -6.59
CA ALA A 647 -19.61 -3.84 -5.16
C ALA A 647 -20.95 -3.51 -4.50
N VAL A 648 -21.39 -4.35 -3.58
CA VAL A 648 -22.72 -4.30 -2.96
C VAL A 648 -22.57 -4.19 -1.45
N LYS A 649 -23.41 -3.35 -0.84
CA LYS A 649 -23.50 -3.22 0.61
C LYS A 649 -24.41 -4.31 1.17
N CYS A 650 -23.86 -5.34 1.78
CA CYS A 650 -24.64 -6.38 2.47
C CYS A 650 -24.89 -6.04 3.94
N ALA A 651 -25.82 -6.71 4.63
CA ALA A 651 -26.08 -6.45 6.05
C ALA A 651 -25.11 -7.18 6.99
N ASP A 652 -24.51 -8.26 6.50
CA ASP A 652 -23.62 -9.19 7.22
C ASP A 652 -22.17 -8.70 7.28
N ASN A 653 -21.96 -7.44 6.96
CA ASN A 653 -20.65 -6.89 6.85
C ASN A 653 -19.72 -7.64 5.85
N VAL A 654 -20.24 -8.28 4.80
CA VAL A 654 -19.39 -8.95 3.79
C VAL A 654 -19.38 -8.14 2.50
N LEU A 655 -18.21 -7.75 2.01
CA LEU A 655 -18.10 -7.16 0.67
C LEU A 655 -18.37 -8.23 -0.40
N ARG A 656 -19.43 -8.05 -1.16
CA ARG A 656 -19.77 -8.90 -2.31
C ARG A 656 -19.79 -8.07 -3.58
N THR A 657 -19.40 -8.67 -4.70
CA THR A 657 -19.26 -7.97 -5.97
C THR A 657 -19.95 -8.73 -7.11
N LEU A 658 -20.46 -7.99 -8.10
CA LEU A 658 -21.02 -8.54 -9.34
C LEU A 658 -19.94 -9.04 -10.29
N TRP A 659 -18.74 -8.49 -10.19
CA TRP A 659 -17.55 -8.90 -10.91
C TRP A 659 -16.39 -9.17 -9.95
N PRO A 660 -15.46 -10.07 -10.27
CA PRO A 660 -14.28 -10.30 -9.42
C PRO A 660 -13.39 -9.05 -9.39
N ARG A 661 -12.64 -8.88 -8.29
CA ARG A 661 -11.57 -7.88 -8.25
C ARG A 661 -10.39 -8.32 -9.12
N GLU A 662 -9.62 -7.36 -9.61
CA GLU A 662 -8.48 -7.64 -10.49
C GLU A 662 -7.39 -8.46 -9.79
N GLU A 663 -7.20 -8.26 -8.48
CA GLU A 663 -6.25 -9.03 -7.68
C GLU A 663 -6.57 -10.53 -7.71
N ILE A 664 -7.87 -10.89 -7.77
CA ILE A 664 -8.33 -12.28 -7.89
C ILE A 664 -8.02 -12.85 -9.27
N LEU A 665 -8.22 -12.06 -10.33
CA LEU A 665 -7.87 -12.49 -11.69
C LEU A 665 -6.37 -12.80 -11.75
N ARG A 666 -5.55 -11.89 -11.25
CA ARG A 666 -4.08 -12.02 -11.25
C ARG A 666 -3.62 -13.23 -10.41
N SER A 667 -4.20 -13.42 -9.21
CA SER A 667 -3.81 -14.55 -8.34
C SER A 667 -4.15 -15.91 -8.94
N GLU A 668 -5.17 -15.99 -9.78
CA GLU A 668 -5.60 -17.25 -10.39
C GLU A 668 -5.06 -17.46 -11.81
N GLY A 669 -4.25 -16.55 -12.38
CA GLY A 669 -3.50 -16.81 -13.61
C GLY A 669 -3.72 -15.85 -14.77
N TYR A 670 -4.49 -14.76 -14.60
CA TYR A 670 -4.55 -13.69 -15.59
C TYR A 670 -3.20 -12.98 -15.74
N ARG A 671 -2.63 -12.97 -16.95
CA ARG A 671 -1.27 -12.45 -17.25
C ARG A 671 -1.26 -11.07 -17.94
N GLY A 672 -2.27 -10.24 -17.66
CA GLY A 672 -2.34 -8.87 -18.18
C GLY A 672 -2.71 -8.74 -19.66
N VAL A 673 -3.13 -9.83 -20.32
CA VAL A 673 -3.65 -9.85 -21.70
C VAL A 673 -5.01 -10.53 -21.70
N TRP A 674 -6.02 -9.87 -22.26
CA TRP A 674 -7.37 -10.41 -22.38
C TRP A 674 -7.45 -11.42 -23.51
N THR A 675 -7.57 -12.70 -23.16
CA THR A 675 -7.60 -13.84 -24.11
C THR A 675 -9.03 -14.24 -24.47
N THR A 676 -9.18 -15.13 -25.44
CA THR A 676 -10.47 -15.71 -25.86
C THR A 676 -11.17 -16.44 -24.71
N SER A 677 -10.41 -17.10 -23.82
CA SER A 677 -10.99 -17.79 -22.66
C SER A 677 -11.58 -16.80 -21.65
N TRP A 678 -10.88 -15.68 -21.39
CA TRP A 678 -11.41 -14.59 -20.56
C TRP A 678 -12.63 -13.92 -21.19
N GLU A 679 -12.61 -13.66 -22.51
CA GLU A 679 -13.75 -13.07 -23.21
C GLU A 679 -14.98 -13.99 -23.19
N ARG A 680 -14.80 -15.29 -23.45
CA ARG A 680 -15.89 -16.28 -23.39
C ARG A 680 -16.52 -16.34 -21.99
N TRP A 681 -15.69 -16.28 -20.94
CA TRP A 681 -16.18 -16.20 -19.57
C TRP A 681 -16.95 -14.89 -19.33
N PHE A 682 -16.40 -13.75 -19.75
CA PHE A 682 -17.01 -12.43 -19.57
C PHE A 682 -18.39 -12.36 -20.21
N VAL A 683 -18.51 -12.75 -21.49
CA VAL A 683 -19.77 -12.73 -22.23
C VAL A 683 -20.82 -13.61 -21.56
N ARG A 684 -20.44 -14.83 -21.14
CA ARG A 684 -21.34 -15.73 -20.42
C ARG A 684 -21.77 -15.15 -19.08
N HIS A 685 -20.83 -14.60 -18.30
CA HIS A 685 -21.11 -14.02 -16.99
C HIS A 685 -21.99 -12.76 -17.12
N LEU A 686 -21.81 -11.96 -18.17
CA LEU A 686 -22.67 -10.82 -18.47
C LEU A 686 -24.11 -11.25 -18.81
N GLN A 687 -24.28 -12.34 -19.56
CA GLN A 687 -25.59 -12.93 -19.82
C GLN A 687 -26.26 -13.42 -18.54
N GLU A 688 -25.50 -14.07 -17.64
CA GLU A 688 -25.98 -14.49 -16.32
C GLU A 688 -26.40 -13.29 -15.45
N LEU A 689 -25.63 -12.20 -15.49
CA LEU A 689 -25.99 -10.95 -14.81
C LEU A 689 -27.32 -10.41 -15.34
N ARG A 690 -27.51 -10.40 -16.66
CA ARG A 690 -28.74 -9.90 -17.30
C ARG A 690 -29.94 -10.85 -17.18
N SER A 691 -29.76 -12.09 -16.70
CA SER A 691 -30.85 -13.07 -16.56
C SER A 691 -31.60 -13.03 -15.22
N ASP A 692 -31.41 -11.98 -14.39
CA ASP A 692 -32.05 -11.80 -13.07
C ASP A 692 -31.80 -12.92 -12.03
N THR A 693 -30.89 -13.87 -12.31
CA THR A 693 -30.58 -15.02 -11.44
C THR A 693 -29.28 -14.87 -10.68
N MET A 694 -28.41 -13.93 -11.08
CA MET A 694 -27.08 -13.77 -10.53
C MET A 694 -27.12 -13.14 -9.13
N LYS A 695 -26.33 -13.68 -8.21
CA LYS A 695 -26.10 -13.11 -6.87
C LYS A 695 -24.66 -12.64 -6.74
N PRO A 696 -24.42 -11.49 -6.09
CA PRO A 696 -23.07 -11.04 -5.73
C PRO A 696 -22.28 -12.14 -5.04
N LYS A 697 -21.02 -12.30 -5.45
CA LYS A 697 -20.13 -13.33 -4.90
C LYS A 697 -19.12 -12.69 -3.95
N ALA A 698 -18.78 -13.43 -2.90
CA ALA A 698 -17.67 -13.09 -2.02
C ALA A 698 -16.33 -13.46 -2.68
N TYR A 699 -15.23 -13.01 -2.08
CA TYR A 699 -13.86 -13.25 -2.56
C TYR A 699 -13.55 -14.73 -2.84
N SER A 700 -13.85 -15.62 -1.89
CA SER A 700 -13.58 -17.07 -2.00
C SER A 700 -14.30 -17.73 -3.17
N LYS A 701 -15.57 -17.35 -3.38
CA LYS A 701 -16.36 -17.82 -4.53
C LYS A 701 -15.78 -17.32 -5.85
N TRP A 702 -15.34 -16.06 -5.91
CA TRP A 702 -14.66 -15.54 -7.09
C TRP A 702 -13.37 -16.28 -7.41
N LYS A 703 -12.55 -16.57 -6.40
CA LYS A 703 -11.32 -17.35 -6.55
C LYS A 703 -11.56 -18.69 -7.23
N SER A 704 -12.57 -19.43 -6.74
CA SER A 704 -12.96 -20.72 -7.35
C SER A 704 -13.40 -20.58 -8.81
N VAL A 705 -14.20 -19.54 -9.13
CA VAL A 705 -14.64 -19.29 -10.52
C VAL A 705 -13.45 -18.93 -11.41
N MET A 706 -12.55 -18.04 -10.95
CA MET A 706 -11.43 -17.55 -11.76
C MET A 706 -10.41 -18.63 -12.05
N ARG A 707 -10.14 -19.53 -11.08
CA ARG A 707 -9.30 -20.71 -11.30
C ARG A 707 -9.79 -21.58 -12.45
N ALA A 708 -11.09 -21.85 -12.48
CA ALA A 708 -11.69 -22.65 -13.55
C ALA A 708 -11.64 -21.98 -14.94
N VAL A 709 -11.49 -20.65 -14.99
CA VAL A 709 -11.27 -19.91 -16.25
C VAL A 709 -9.80 -20.02 -16.66
N ALA A 710 -8.88 -19.79 -15.72
CA ALA A 710 -7.44 -19.86 -15.97
C ALA A 710 -6.97 -21.27 -16.36
N ASP A 711 -7.52 -22.33 -15.76
CA ASP A 711 -7.23 -23.72 -16.14
C ASP A 711 -7.61 -24.04 -17.61
N LYS A 712 -8.47 -23.22 -18.22
CA LYS A 712 -8.92 -23.33 -19.61
C LYS A 712 -8.31 -22.29 -20.52
N ASP A 713 -7.44 -21.42 -20.00
CA ASP A 713 -6.79 -20.38 -20.78
C ASP A 713 -5.62 -21.00 -21.55
N ASP A 714 -5.73 -21.02 -22.87
CA ASP A 714 -4.70 -21.52 -23.79
C ASP A 714 -3.80 -20.38 -24.32
N GLY A 715 -4.03 -19.14 -23.86
CA GLY A 715 -3.32 -17.96 -24.32
C GLY A 715 -3.75 -17.44 -25.69
N SER A 716 -4.82 -18.00 -26.29
CA SER A 716 -5.32 -17.55 -27.59
C SER A 716 -5.89 -16.13 -27.49
N LEU A 717 -5.42 -15.21 -28.33
CA LEU A 717 -5.89 -13.82 -28.32
C LEU A 717 -7.34 -13.73 -28.78
N SER A 718 -8.15 -12.94 -28.06
CA SER A 718 -9.49 -12.60 -28.54
C SER A 718 -9.39 -11.69 -29.75
N LEU A 719 -10.02 -12.09 -30.85
CA LEU A 719 -10.23 -11.23 -32.03
C LEU A 719 -11.31 -10.19 -31.77
#